data_AF-A0A2T4JNG6-F1
#
_entry.id   AF-A0A2T4JNG6-F1
#
_cell.length_a   1.000
_cell.length_b   1.000
_cell.length_c   1.000
_cell.angle_alpha   90.00
_cell.angle_beta   90.00
_cell.angle_gamma   90.00
#
_symmetry.space_group_name_H-M   'P 1'
#
loop_
_entity.id
_entity.type
_entity.pdbx_description
1 polymer ?
#
loop_
_entity_poly.entity_id
_entity_poly.type
_entity_poly.pdbx_seq_one_letter_code
_entity_poly.pdbx_strand_id
1 'polypeptide(L)'
;TVAASIDLGDRNRSITAGGALAVTAAETVEMSSNVVNVTAAVAQIGLAVGAATMSSRHASGVSSDIRRSLVNAGKISQTATSELDVTRTDVTGVSAGTVAVVVNVAKVEAEALVATRVTDATLIAAGDLALSAKYDIFARASGIGVSAGLGAIGAMVAQLEAGTEHGADALVQISGRSRLQAAYLSAQAQIASNLFGNSKVGGGGGLAAVGAQTDLTDATTAAVRIEDGSDLAGNSVVLNATADRSVDGLANAKAFAVASGAGAGMSVTTTGDARVEFYDAADSSWRTTVTGRFVQIDTLNITRKQYIVENSTGSSKINNIESGSVSLVGVSAVASNADIGTSSDKTSSVVDLGNARIVGVGSYAAPATVTLRALSTVMANDAVSVTAVSGAFGAAVAISDVTINAETDVRMSGASITNTSGNVTLESRATLRNGSDAGIFQTGYFGAAMGVSAISLTNSSTTVSIADSAILASRVEINAGRGAYIDNSLSSISSANGSLISASVGLGVAVTRNEANLTSLVDISGASDIRSGGNLVLNAIRGLMVQKHDGIVVVLAVIPYGYAVGNIGSDSITADVRLGSQARLQAGVNYQTLYQVTYAEDSTLTNVGNTPRALTAAEKTALGLAEGQDYTVGYWDSSNLALDLLYGDIVEFEAASAGTATGTVGQYYRFIGNPAGGTLSVILSKADYTDRTLWQPLGSTLTEAQGAAAGGVYGSNSLTQLAAALAQQIVVIRPAGSDDIGVTVGELGTVLYSQYRTVQEWMANHSTNAEAVARYQAQLEQIMVQLGQLGLPAPGSASASSIPDA
;
A
#
# COMPACT_ATOMS: atom_id res chain seq x y z
N THR A 1 9.00 31.42 14.56
CA THR A 1 8.35 31.23 13.24
C THR A 1 9.36 31.41 12.14
N VAL A 2 9.53 30.40 11.30
CA VAL A 2 10.36 30.42 10.08
C VAL A 2 9.42 30.23 8.88
N ALA A 3 9.51 31.08 7.87
CA ALA A 3 8.60 31.01 6.72
C ALA A 3 9.30 31.30 5.40
N ALA A 4 8.94 30.55 4.36
CA ALA A 4 9.27 30.81 2.97
C ALA A 4 7.96 30.79 2.16
N SER A 5 7.75 31.80 1.31
CA SER A 5 6.45 31.98 0.64
C SER A 5 6.60 32.52 -0.78
N ILE A 6 5.85 31.92 -1.71
CA ILE A 6 5.51 32.54 -2.99
C ILE A 6 4.03 32.90 -2.96
N ASP A 7 3.71 34.17 -3.15
CA ASP A 7 2.34 34.65 -3.30
C ASP A 7 2.30 35.80 -4.30
N LEU A 8 1.63 35.60 -5.43
CA LEU A 8 1.52 36.62 -6.47
C LEU A 8 0.19 37.38 -6.43
N GLY A 9 -0.68 37.03 -5.47
CA GLY A 9 -2.00 37.61 -5.25
C GLY A 9 -3.10 37.09 -6.17
N ASP A 10 -2.74 36.38 -7.25
CA ASP A 10 -3.68 35.85 -8.25
C ASP A 10 -3.07 34.60 -8.94
N ARG A 11 -3.85 33.52 -9.02
CA ARG A 11 -3.46 32.25 -9.65
C ARG A 11 -3.01 32.39 -11.11
N ASN A 12 -3.41 33.45 -11.81
CA ASN A 12 -3.05 33.70 -13.21
C ASN A 12 -1.69 34.39 -13.37
N ARG A 13 -1.08 34.88 -12.29
CA ARG A 13 0.25 35.48 -12.34
C ARG A 13 1.31 34.39 -12.27
N SER A 14 2.29 34.46 -13.17
CA SER A 14 3.23 33.36 -13.38
C SER A 14 4.65 33.64 -12.91
N ILE A 15 5.29 32.63 -12.34
CA ILE A 15 6.74 32.50 -12.21
C ILE A 15 7.19 31.37 -13.14
N THR A 16 8.21 31.63 -13.96
CA THR A 16 8.78 30.64 -14.87
C THR A 16 10.27 30.47 -14.61
N ALA A 17 10.73 29.24 -14.40
CA ALA A 17 12.14 28.91 -14.22
C ALA A 17 12.57 27.81 -15.20
N GLY A 18 13.63 28.04 -15.98
CA GLY A 18 14.15 27.02 -16.91
C GLY A 18 14.79 25.80 -16.24
N GLY A 19 15.09 25.88 -14.94
CA GLY A 19 15.71 24.83 -14.14
C GLY A 19 14.83 24.41 -12.96
N ALA A 20 15.40 24.38 -11.74
CA ALA A 20 14.66 24.08 -10.52
C ALA A 20 14.16 25.36 -9.82
N LEU A 21 12.98 25.30 -9.24
CA LEU A 21 12.48 26.27 -8.27
C LEU A 21 12.37 25.59 -6.90
N ALA A 22 12.94 26.21 -5.87
CA ALA A 22 12.89 25.72 -4.50
C ALA A 22 12.27 26.77 -3.56
N VAL A 23 11.33 26.35 -2.71
CA VAL A 23 10.77 27.16 -1.62
C VAL A 23 11.02 26.39 -0.33
N THR A 24 12.01 26.82 0.44
CA THR A 24 12.50 26.08 1.61
C THR A 24 12.42 26.91 2.87
N ALA A 25 11.76 26.39 3.89
CA ALA A 25 11.83 26.87 5.26
C ALA A 25 12.49 25.80 6.13
N ALA A 26 13.54 26.17 6.85
CA ALA A 26 14.30 25.24 7.67
C ALA A 26 14.64 25.86 9.02
N GLU A 27 14.49 25.06 10.08
CA GLU A 27 14.82 25.40 11.45
C GLU A 27 15.65 24.27 12.06
N THR A 28 16.71 24.63 12.78
CA THR A 28 17.48 23.71 13.63
C THR A 28 17.63 24.38 14.99
N VAL A 29 17.24 23.70 16.06
CA VAL A 29 17.30 24.19 17.43
C VAL A 29 18.02 23.18 18.30
N GLU A 30 19.14 23.58 18.89
CA GLU A 30 19.84 22.78 19.89
C GLU A 30 19.68 23.42 21.27
N MET A 31 19.26 22.63 22.25
CA MET A 31 19.08 23.06 23.64
C MET A 31 19.83 22.14 24.59
N SER A 32 20.58 22.74 25.51
CA SER A 32 21.24 22.03 26.62
C SER A 32 21.14 22.86 27.88
N SER A 33 20.62 22.28 28.95
CA SER A 33 20.36 22.94 30.22
C SER A 33 20.68 22.00 31.39
N ASN A 34 21.29 22.55 32.44
CA ASN A 34 21.64 21.81 33.65
C ASN A 34 21.58 22.72 34.88
N VAL A 35 20.97 22.25 35.96
CA VAL A 35 21.02 22.91 37.28
C VAL A 35 21.46 21.92 38.35
N VAL A 36 22.33 22.38 39.24
CA VAL A 36 22.79 21.62 40.41
C VAL A 36 22.51 22.43 41.68
N ASN A 37 21.81 21.83 42.65
CA ASN A 37 21.59 22.39 43.98
C ASN A 37 22.23 21.46 45.03
N VAL A 38 23.05 22.03 45.91
CA VAL A 38 23.59 21.35 47.10
C VAL A 38 23.24 22.16 48.33
N THR A 39 22.49 21.57 49.26
CA THR A 39 22.09 22.19 50.53
C THR A 39 22.58 21.35 51.71
N ALA A 40 23.24 21.98 52.68
CA ALA A 40 23.70 21.32 53.89
C ALA A 40 23.40 22.17 55.14
N ALA A 41 22.93 21.54 56.22
CA ALA A 41 22.68 22.20 57.49
C ALA A 41 23.67 21.70 58.57
N VAL A 42 24.37 22.63 59.24
CA VAL A 42 25.52 22.34 60.14
C VAL A 42 25.14 22.40 61.64
N ALA A 43 23.85 22.43 61.98
CA ALA A 43 23.37 22.55 63.37
C ALA A 43 22.70 21.25 63.86
N GLN A 44 22.68 21.03 65.19
CA GLN A 44 22.10 19.82 65.83
C GLN A 44 20.61 19.57 65.49
N ILE A 45 19.88 20.59 65.03
CA ILE A 45 18.46 20.53 64.59
C ILE A 45 18.29 21.18 63.20
N GLY A 46 19.28 21.01 62.31
CA GLY A 46 19.29 21.68 61.02
C GLY A 46 18.35 21.04 59.99
N LEU A 47 17.45 21.85 59.42
CA LEU A 47 16.66 21.50 58.23
C LEU A 47 17.41 21.94 56.97
N ALA A 48 17.69 21.01 56.06
CA ALA A 48 18.24 21.26 54.73
C ALA A 48 17.15 21.04 53.69
N VAL A 49 16.80 22.06 52.91
CA VAL A 49 15.84 21.96 51.81
C VAL A 49 16.52 22.35 50.51
N GLY A 50 16.75 21.37 49.64
CA GLY A 50 17.22 21.58 48.27
C GLY A 50 16.06 21.44 47.30
N ALA A 51 15.93 22.38 46.38
CA ALA A 51 15.00 22.24 45.27
C ALA A 51 15.63 22.79 43.99
N ALA A 52 15.40 22.09 42.88
CA ALA A 52 15.83 22.56 41.58
C ALA A 52 14.81 22.17 40.50
N THR A 53 14.51 23.13 39.63
CA THR A 53 13.57 22.93 38.53
C THR A 53 14.22 23.42 37.26
N MET A 54 14.22 22.60 36.22
CA MET A 54 14.65 22.98 34.89
C MET A 54 13.54 22.68 33.91
N SER A 55 13.25 23.63 33.03
CA SER A 55 12.30 23.47 31.94
C SER A 55 12.94 23.93 30.64
N SER A 56 12.87 23.10 29.61
CA SER A 56 13.26 23.44 28.25
C SER A 56 12.03 23.34 27.37
N ARG A 57 11.54 24.48 26.86
CA ARG A 57 10.37 24.51 25.98
C ARG A 57 10.79 24.99 24.59
N HIS A 58 10.41 24.22 23.58
CA HIS A 58 10.47 24.61 22.18
C HIS A 58 9.05 24.78 21.65
N ALA A 59 8.75 25.98 21.14
CA ALA A 59 7.51 26.31 20.47
C ALA A 59 7.84 26.99 19.13
N SER A 60 7.52 26.37 17.99
CA SER A 60 7.81 26.96 16.68
C SER A 60 6.76 26.69 15.60
N GLY A 61 6.81 27.51 14.55
CA GLY A 61 6.02 27.35 13.34
C GLY A 61 6.94 27.50 12.14
N VAL A 62 7.15 26.40 11.40
CA VAL A 62 7.97 26.36 10.19
C VAL A 62 7.05 26.16 9.00
N SER A 63 7.06 27.07 8.04
CA SER A 63 6.13 27.00 6.91
C SER A 63 6.78 27.28 5.57
N SER A 64 6.51 26.43 4.59
CA SER A 64 6.80 26.68 3.19
C SER A 64 5.49 26.78 2.43
N ASP A 65 5.19 27.91 1.81
CA ASP A 65 3.90 28.20 1.22
C ASP A 65 4.01 28.62 -0.26
N ILE A 66 3.15 28.07 -1.11
CA ILE A 66 2.90 28.59 -2.46
C ILE A 66 1.42 28.89 -2.58
N ARG A 67 1.10 30.16 -2.77
CA ARG A 67 -0.28 30.66 -2.79
C ARG A 67 -0.54 31.46 -4.05
N ARG A 68 -1.78 31.44 -4.53
CA ARG A 68 -2.32 32.39 -5.53
C ARG A 68 -1.32 32.73 -6.64
N SER A 69 -0.82 31.69 -7.30
CA SER A 69 0.23 31.81 -8.32
C SER A 69 0.20 30.65 -9.30
N LEU A 70 0.71 30.90 -10.50
CA LEU A 70 1.08 29.90 -11.49
C LEU A 70 2.60 29.73 -11.46
N VAL A 71 3.08 28.53 -11.18
CA VAL A 71 4.50 28.22 -11.12
C VAL A 71 4.82 27.21 -12.22
N ASN A 72 5.74 27.56 -13.12
CA ASN A 72 6.22 26.67 -14.18
C ASN A 72 7.74 26.50 -14.06
N ALA A 73 8.21 25.28 -13.82
CA ALA A 73 9.64 24.99 -13.72
C ALA A 73 10.02 23.62 -14.29
N GLY A 74 11.31 23.40 -14.52
CA GLY A 74 11.82 22.06 -14.80
C GLY A 74 11.61 21.11 -13.61
N LYS A 75 11.86 21.59 -12.39
CA LYS A 75 11.55 20.90 -11.12
C LYS A 75 11.03 21.91 -10.10
N ILE A 76 10.10 21.49 -9.24
CA ILE A 76 9.58 22.29 -8.13
C ILE A 76 9.80 21.52 -6.84
N SER A 77 10.47 22.12 -5.87
CA SER A 77 10.68 21.56 -4.52
C SER A 77 10.15 22.55 -3.49
N GLN A 78 9.19 22.12 -2.68
CA GLN A 78 8.62 22.91 -1.60
C GLN A 78 8.79 22.14 -0.30
N THR A 79 9.61 22.67 0.60
CA THR A 79 10.08 21.93 1.77
C THR A 79 10.00 22.78 3.03
N ALA A 80 9.44 22.20 4.09
CA ALA A 80 9.49 22.73 5.45
C ALA A 80 10.16 21.68 6.35
N THR A 81 11.20 22.07 7.10
CA THR A 81 11.91 21.18 8.04
C THR A 81 12.15 21.84 9.38
N SER A 82 11.88 21.14 10.48
CA SER A 82 12.36 21.51 11.81
C SER A 82 13.12 20.35 12.43
N GLU A 83 14.27 20.63 13.02
CA GLU A 83 15.11 19.69 13.76
C GLU A 83 15.32 20.26 15.17
N LEU A 84 14.80 19.55 16.17
CA LEU A 84 14.90 19.92 17.57
C LEU A 84 15.75 18.91 18.33
N ASP A 85 16.89 19.36 18.81
CA ASP A 85 17.81 18.58 19.65
C ASP A 85 17.88 19.15 21.06
N VAL A 86 17.04 18.64 21.97
CA VAL A 86 17.18 18.86 23.41
C VAL A 86 18.09 17.77 23.98
N THR A 87 19.40 17.97 23.81
CA THR A 87 20.42 16.98 24.19
C THR A 87 20.45 16.72 25.69
N ARG A 88 20.06 17.71 26.50
CA ARG A 88 20.10 17.63 27.96
C ARG A 88 19.18 18.63 28.63
N THR A 89 18.33 18.15 29.51
CA THR A 89 17.60 18.94 30.50
C THR A 89 17.78 18.25 31.85
N ASP A 90 18.85 18.62 32.54
CA ASP A 90 19.31 17.93 33.74
C ASP A 90 19.06 18.72 35.01
N VAL A 91 18.66 18.01 36.05
CA VAL A 91 18.59 18.56 37.41
C VAL A 91 19.26 17.61 38.39
N THR A 92 20.19 18.14 39.19
CA THR A 92 20.82 17.43 40.29
C THR A 92 20.57 18.14 41.62
N GLY A 93 20.14 17.40 42.64
CA GLY A 93 19.89 17.95 43.99
C GLY A 93 20.51 17.08 45.06
N VAL A 94 21.21 17.69 46.01
CA VAL A 94 21.78 17.00 47.18
C VAL A 94 21.40 17.76 48.44
N SER A 95 20.83 17.06 49.41
CA SER A 95 20.43 17.63 50.71
C SER A 95 20.99 16.79 51.87
N ALA A 96 21.66 17.44 52.82
CA ALA A 96 22.22 16.78 54.01
C ALA A 96 21.97 17.58 55.30
N GLY A 97 21.40 16.96 56.34
CA GLY A 97 21.10 17.62 57.61
C GLY A 97 20.42 16.69 58.63
N THR A 98 19.91 17.23 59.75
CA THR A 98 19.09 16.45 60.67
C THR A 98 17.79 16.03 59.99
N VAL A 99 17.16 16.96 59.27
CA VAL A 99 16.11 16.70 58.30
C VAL A 99 16.57 17.21 56.94
N ALA A 100 16.59 16.36 55.93
CA ALA A 100 17.02 16.68 54.57
C ALA A 100 15.87 16.42 53.59
N VAL A 101 15.48 17.46 52.86
CA VAL A 101 14.47 17.40 51.79
C VAL A 101 15.14 17.77 50.47
N VAL A 102 14.90 16.98 49.42
CA VAL A 102 15.29 17.29 48.04
C VAL A 102 14.12 17.09 47.07
N VAL A 103 13.84 18.09 46.24
CA VAL A 103 12.81 18.00 45.19
C VAL A 103 13.35 18.53 43.88
N ASN A 104 13.40 17.69 42.84
CA ASN A 104 13.85 18.10 41.53
C ASN A 104 12.85 17.78 40.42
N VAL A 105 12.73 18.69 39.46
CA VAL A 105 11.87 18.52 38.28
C VAL A 105 12.64 18.93 37.03
N ALA A 106 12.78 18.01 36.08
CA ALA A 106 13.29 18.28 34.74
C ALA A 106 12.14 18.13 33.73
N LYS A 107 11.82 19.19 32.98
CA LYS A 107 10.72 19.20 32.01
C LYS A 107 11.20 19.58 30.61
N VAL A 108 10.77 18.84 29.59
CA VAL A 108 10.94 19.19 28.18
C VAL A 108 9.59 19.22 27.48
N GLU A 109 9.32 20.30 26.75
CA GLU A 109 8.12 20.47 25.92
C GLU A 109 8.56 20.78 24.49
N ALA A 110 8.08 19.99 23.52
CA ALA A 110 8.36 20.13 22.09
C ALA A 110 7.06 20.30 21.30
N GLU A 111 6.75 21.53 20.96
CA GLU A 111 5.53 21.92 20.26
C GLU A 111 5.93 22.63 18.96
N ALA A 112 5.72 22.02 17.80
CA ALA A 112 5.93 22.73 16.55
C ALA A 112 4.98 22.27 15.45
N LEU A 113 4.61 23.24 14.61
CA LEU A 113 3.94 22.96 13.35
C LEU A 113 4.92 23.18 12.20
N VAL A 114 5.29 22.11 11.51
CA VAL A 114 6.06 22.12 10.27
C VAL A 114 5.12 21.85 9.11
N ALA A 115 4.90 22.86 8.27
CA ALA A 115 3.87 22.80 7.23
C ALA A 115 4.36 23.21 5.85
N THR A 116 4.03 22.39 4.85
CA THR A 116 4.15 22.74 3.43
C THR A 116 2.75 22.92 2.86
N ARG A 117 2.41 24.12 2.39
CA ARG A 117 1.05 24.44 1.91
C ARG A 117 1.02 24.92 0.47
N VAL A 118 0.09 24.36 -0.30
CA VAL A 118 -0.29 24.84 -1.62
C VAL A 118 -1.73 25.32 -1.53
N THR A 119 -1.98 26.60 -1.80
CA THR A 119 -3.32 27.20 -1.65
C THR A 119 -3.67 28.04 -2.87
N ASP A 120 -4.75 27.67 -3.55
CA ASP A 120 -5.23 28.40 -4.73
C ASP A 120 -4.11 28.62 -5.79
N ALA A 121 -3.29 27.59 -6.04
CA ALA A 121 -2.13 27.70 -6.92
C ALA A 121 -2.13 26.63 -8.04
N THR A 122 -1.41 26.93 -9.12
CA THR A 122 -1.14 25.98 -10.20
C THR A 122 0.37 25.73 -10.27
N LEU A 123 0.81 24.50 -10.00
CA LEU A 123 2.22 24.09 -10.05
C LEU A 123 2.42 23.14 -11.22
N ILE A 124 3.29 23.50 -12.17
CA ILE A 124 3.61 22.71 -13.36
C ILE A 124 5.12 22.46 -13.37
N ALA A 125 5.51 21.20 -13.17
CA ALA A 125 6.89 20.74 -13.25
C ALA A 125 7.09 19.84 -14.47
N ALA A 126 8.14 20.06 -15.27
CA ALA A 126 8.46 19.14 -16.38
C ALA A 126 8.94 17.77 -15.88
N GLY A 127 9.66 17.74 -14.76
CA GLY A 127 10.14 16.53 -14.08
C GLY A 127 9.42 16.32 -12.75
N ASP A 128 10.08 16.75 -11.67
CA ASP A 128 9.66 16.45 -10.28
C ASP A 128 8.92 17.63 -9.65
N LEU A 129 7.81 17.33 -8.98
CA LEU A 129 7.15 18.20 -8.02
C LEU A 129 7.15 17.50 -6.65
N ALA A 130 7.95 18.01 -5.72
CA ALA A 130 8.11 17.47 -4.38
C ALA A 130 7.60 18.45 -3.32
N LEU A 131 6.63 18.01 -2.54
CA LEU A 131 6.11 18.71 -1.36
C LEU A 131 6.53 17.91 -0.13
N SER A 132 7.26 18.53 0.80
CA SER A 132 7.79 17.83 1.97
C SER A 132 7.62 18.65 3.25
N ALA A 133 7.13 18.02 4.31
CA ALA A 133 7.14 18.54 5.67
C ALA A 133 7.79 17.51 6.59
N LYS A 134 8.91 17.86 7.23
CA LYS A 134 9.63 16.97 8.16
C LYS A 134 9.82 17.64 9.52
N TYR A 135 9.43 16.95 10.59
CA TYR A 135 9.75 17.36 11.95
C TYR A 135 10.51 16.24 12.67
N ASP A 136 11.74 16.56 13.09
CA ASP A 136 12.65 15.67 13.81
C ASP A 136 12.81 16.17 15.26
N ILE A 137 12.57 15.30 16.23
CA ILE A 137 12.59 15.62 17.65
C ILE A 137 13.49 14.62 18.37
N PHE A 138 14.53 15.14 19.01
CA PHE A 138 15.35 14.40 19.96
C PHE A 138 15.31 15.13 21.30
N ALA A 139 14.78 14.48 22.34
CA ALA A 139 14.63 15.14 23.63
C ALA A 139 15.03 14.24 24.81
N ARG A 140 15.77 14.84 25.76
CA ARG A 140 16.28 14.17 26.96
C ARG A 140 15.99 14.99 28.21
N ALA A 141 15.36 14.38 29.21
CA ALA A 141 15.23 14.97 30.55
C ALA A 141 15.75 14.00 31.62
N SER A 142 16.52 14.51 32.58
CA SER A 142 17.06 13.70 33.68
C SER A 142 17.02 14.41 35.03
N GLY A 143 16.48 13.74 36.03
CA GLY A 143 16.46 14.17 37.43
C GLY A 143 17.28 13.24 38.31
N ILE A 144 18.23 13.77 39.07
CA ILE A 144 19.03 13.02 40.05
C ILE A 144 18.94 13.71 41.41
N GLY A 145 18.78 12.95 42.49
CA GLY A 145 19.14 13.52 43.76
C GLY A 145 19.20 12.60 44.96
N VAL A 146 19.75 13.18 46.02
CA VAL A 146 20.19 12.47 47.22
C VAL A 146 19.76 13.25 48.46
N SER A 147 19.15 12.57 49.42
CA SER A 147 18.83 13.11 50.75
C SER A 147 19.48 12.26 51.84
N ALA A 148 20.11 12.89 52.84
CA ALA A 148 20.75 12.19 53.95
C ALA A 148 20.50 12.89 55.30
N GLY A 149 20.00 12.17 56.30
CA GLY A 149 19.69 12.74 57.62
C GLY A 149 18.92 11.81 58.58
N LEU A 150 18.62 12.28 59.79
CA LEU A 150 17.70 11.55 60.69
C LEU A 150 16.29 11.45 60.08
N GLY A 151 15.88 12.44 59.27
CA GLY A 151 14.78 12.33 58.32
C GLY A 151 15.24 12.73 56.92
N ALA A 152 15.03 11.88 55.91
CA ALA A 152 15.43 12.11 54.53
C ALA A 152 14.20 11.97 53.60
N ILE A 153 13.88 13.02 52.84
CA ILE A 153 12.79 13.04 51.86
C ILE A 153 13.35 13.43 50.49
N GLY A 154 13.06 12.64 49.46
CA GLY A 154 13.52 12.90 48.10
C GLY A 154 12.43 12.71 47.06
N ALA A 155 12.30 13.63 46.11
CA ALA A 155 11.41 13.50 44.97
C ALA A 155 12.11 13.92 43.67
N MET A 156 12.08 13.07 42.66
CA MET A 156 12.68 13.33 41.34
C MET A 156 11.63 13.11 40.27
N VAL A 157 11.45 14.09 39.39
CA VAL A 157 10.48 14.03 38.30
C VAL A 157 11.17 14.41 36.99
N ALA A 158 10.98 13.59 35.96
CA ALA A 158 11.40 13.86 34.59
C ALA A 158 10.15 13.81 33.70
N GLN A 159 9.88 14.89 32.98
CA GLN A 159 8.70 15.04 32.12
C GLN A 159 9.14 15.39 30.70
N LEU A 160 8.65 14.65 29.70
CA LEU A 160 8.79 15.02 28.30
C LEU A 160 7.43 14.97 27.60
N GLU A 161 7.12 16.01 26.85
CA GLU A 161 5.89 16.14 26.08
C GLU A 161 6.21 16.58 24.65
N ALA A 162 5.63 15.92 23.65
CA ALA A 162 5.71 16.30 22.24
C ALA A 162 4.35 16.18 21.53
N GLY A 163 4.02 17.16 20.68
CA GLY A 163 2.87 17.10 19.76
C GLY A 163 1.48 17.30 20.37
N THR A 164 1.37 17.95 21.54
CA THR A 164 0.11 18.06 22.30
C THR A 164 -0.81 19.21 21.88
N GLU A 165 -0.32 20.17 21.08
CA GLU A 165 -1.07 21.40 20.75
C GLU A 165 -1.74 21.40 19.36
N HIS A 166 -1.33 20.52 18.44
CA HIS A 166 -1.72 20.59 17.03
C HIS A 166 -2.42 19.32 16.56
N GLY A 167 -3.40 19.45 15.65
CA GLY A 167 -4.02 18.29 15.01
C GLY A 167 -3.13 17.59 13.95
N ALA A 168 -1.97 18.17 13.63
CA ALA A 168 -0.87 17.60 12.86
C ALA A 168 0.38 18.45 13.11
N ASP A 169 1.53 17.84 13.34
CA ASP A 169 2.80 18.51 13.64
C ASP A 169 3.70 18.58 12.40
N ALA A 170 3.63 17.57 11.53
CA ALA A 170 4.16 17.63 10.17
C ALA A 170 2.99 17.56 9.17
N LEU A 171 2.79 18.63 8.40
CA LEU A 171 1.61 18.78 7.54
C LEU A 171 1.99 19.14 6.11
N VAL A 172 1.55 18.34 5.14
CA VAL A 172 1.43 18.79 3.75
C VAL A 172 -0.04 19.08 3.46
N GLN A 173 -0.37 20.31 3.08
CA GLN A 173 -1.74 20.73 2.82
C GLN A 173 -1.89 21.24 1.39
N ILE A 174 -2.83 20.68 0.63
CA ILE A 174 -3.22 21.14 -0.70
C ILE A 174 -4.67 21.65 -0.60
N SER A 175 -4.91 22.88 -1.01
CA SER A 175 -6.17 23.59 -0.74
C SER A 175 -6.50 24.63 -1.81
N GLY A 176 -7.70 25.18 -1.74
CA GLY A 176 -8.20 26.21 -2.62
C GLY A 176 -8.34 25.74 -4.05
N ARG A 177 -8.67 24.45 -4.29
CA ARG A 177 -8.78 23.86 -5.65
C ARG A 177 -7.48 23.96 -6.45
N SER A 178 -6.34 23.71 -5.82
CA SER A 178 -5.03 23.83 -6.45
C SER A 178 -4.83 22.75 -7.54
N ARG A 179 -3.99 23.07 -8.54
CA ARG A 179 -3.65 22.15 -9.63
C ARG A 179 -2.17 21.86 -9.65
N LEU A 180 -1.81 20.59 -9.57
CA LEU A 180 -0.43 20.13 -9.49
C LEU A 180 -0.19 19.15 -10.63
N GLN A 181 0.75 19.46 -11.51
CA GLN A 181 1.09 18.65 -12.67
C GLN A 181 2.60 18.41 -12.74
N ALA A 182 3.02 17.15 -12.80
CA ALA A 182 4.43 16.76 -12.91
C ALA A 182 4.62 15.40 -13.58
N ALA A 183 5.83 15.06 -14.05
CA ALA A 183 6.11 13.66 -14.40
C ALA A 183 6.09 12.78 -13.14
N TYR A 184 6.68 13.28 -12.05
CA TYR A 184 6.68 12.67 -10.72
C TYR A 184 6.17 13.68 -9.69
N LEU A 185 5.00 13.40 -9.12
CA LEU A 185 4.41 14.18 -8.04
C LEU A 185 4.56 13.42 -6.73
N SER A 186 5.14 14.07 -5.72
CA SER A 186 5.24 13.51 -4.38
C SER A 186 4.81 14.53 -3.31
N ALA A 187 3.99 14.10 -2.37
CA ALA A 187 3.63 14.84 -1.17
C ALA A 187 3.92 13.98 0.06
N GLN A 188 4.81 14.43 0.93
CA GLN A 188 5.33 13.65 2.04
C GLN A 188 5.30 14.44 3.35
N ALA A 189 4.63 13.89 4.36
CA ALA A 189 4.70 14.37 5.74
C ALA A 189 5.44 13.34 6.60
N GLN A 190 6.43 13.79 7.37
CA GLN A 190 7.31 12.92 8.14
C GLN A 190 7.52 13.44 9.56
N ILE A 191 7.33 12.55 10.53
CA ILE A 191 7.69 12.73 11.93
C ILE A 191 8.75 11.71 12.31
N ALA A 192 9.81 12.17 12.96
CA ALA A 192 10.74 11.35 13.71
C ALA A 192 10.82 11.92 15.13
N SER A 193 10.44 11.13 16.13
CA SER A 193 10.45 11.54 17.53
C SER A 193 11.20 10.53 18.38
N ASN A 194 12.11 11.03 19.22
CA ASN A 194 12.92 10.25 20.14
C ASN A 194 12.94 10.93 21.52
N LEU A 195 12.05 10.48 22.40
CA LEU A 195 11.93 11.01 23.76
C LEU A 195 12.50 10.02 24.77
N PHE A 196 13.38 10.51 25.65
CA PHE A 196 13.90 9.70 26.74
C PHE A 196 13.99 10.45 28.07
N GLY A 197 13.36 9.87 29.10
CA GLY A 197 13.33 10.42 30.46
C GLY A 197 14.05 9.54 31.46
N ASN A 198 14.70 10.14 32.47
CA ASN A 198 15.40 9.39 33.50
C ASN A 198 15.31 10.05 34.89
N SER A 199 14.67 9.40 35.84
CA SER A 199 14.57 9.87 37.22
C SER A 199 15.29 8.93 38.20
N LYS A 200 16.19 9.46 39.04
CA LYS A 200 16.95 8.68 40.03
C LYS A 200 17.02 9.37 41.38
N VAL A 201 16.55 8.70 42.43
CA VAL A 201 16.57 9.24 43.79
C VAL A 201 17.20 8.27 44.79
N GLY A 202 18.00 8.82 45.70
CA GLY A 202 18.58 8.12 46.85
C GLY A 202 18.25 8.80 48.16
N GLY A 203 17.98 8.01 49.21
CA GLY A 203 17.73 8.52 50.56
C GLY A 203 18.37 7.66 51.62
N GLY A 204 18.86 8.26 52.72
CA GLY A 204 19.32 7.46 53.85
C GLY A 204 19.44 8.15 55.21
N GLY A 205 19.41 7.34 56.27
CA GLY A 205 19.64 7.73 57.66
C GLY A 205 18.64 7.14 58.67
N GLY A 206 17.96 7.96 59.47
CA GLY A 206 17.04 7.47 60.51
C GLY A 206 15.69 7.00 59.93
N LEU A 207 15.02 7.91 59.24
CA LEU A 207 13.81 7.71 58.44
C LEU A 207 14.10 8.18 57.01
N ALA A 208 13.71 7.42 55.98
CA ALA A 208 13.89 7.83 54.59
C ALA A 208 12.63 7.57 53.76
N ALA A 209 12.19 8.53 52.95
CA ALA A 209 11.09 8.39 52.01
C ALA A 209 11.49 9.03 50.67
N VAL A 210 11.63 8.22 49.62
CA VAL A 210 12.08 8.73 48.31
C VAL A 210 11.20 8.25 47.16
N GLY A 211 10.99 9.14 46.18
CA GLY A 211 10.17 8.93 44.99
C GLY A 211 10.89 9.35 43.70
N ALA A 212 10.80 8.54 42.65
CA ALA A 212 11.23 8.90 41.29
C ALA A 212 10.07 8.68 40.30
N GLN A 213 9.76 9.66 39.46
CA GLN A 213 8.70 9.58 38.45
C GLN A 213 9.25 10.01 37.09
N THR A 214 8.91 9.27 36.04
CA THR A 214 9.20 9.64 34.65
C THR A 214 7.92 9.61 33.84
N ASP A 215 7.50 10.76 33.32
CA ASP A 215 6.30 10.88 32.49
C ASP A 215 6.70 11.27 31.06
N LEU A 216 6.21 10.52 30.08
CA LEU A 216 6.51 10.69 28.67
C LEU A 216 5.21 10.72 27.88
N THR A 217 4.96 11.81 27.16
CA THR A 217 3.81 11.95 26.26
C THR A 217 4.28 12.28 24.86
N ASP A 218 3.86 11.49 23.88
CA ASP A 218 4.10 11.75 22.45
C ASP A 218 2.81 11.62 21.64
N ALA A 219 2.26 12.75 21.23
CA ALA A 219 1.07 12.87 20.40
C ALA A 219 1.39 13.33 18.96
N THR A 220 2.67 13.27 18.55
CA THR A 220 3.11 13.82 17.28
C THR A 220 2.48 13.15 16.07
N THR A 221 1.94 13.96 15.15
CA THR A 221 1.15 13.48 14.00
C THR A 221 1.71 13.97 12.67
N ALA A 222 1.87 13.04 11.73
CA ALA A 222 2.19 13.33 10.33
C ALA A 222 0.93 13.24 9.46
N ALA A 223 0.66 14.29 8.67
CA ALA A 223 -0.55 14.35 7.84
C ALA A 223 -0.31 14.92 6.43
N VAL A 224 -0.90 14.28 5.42
CA VAL A 224 -1.13 14.87 4.10
C VAL A 224 -2.62 15.11 3.95
N ARG A 225 -3.03 16.38 3.80
CA ARG A 225 -4.43 16.79 3.72
C ARG A 225 -4.71 17.47 2.39
N ILE A 226 -5.71 16.97 1.66
CA ILE A 226 -6.10 17.49 0.34
C ILE A 226 -7.56 17.90 0.38
N GLU A 227 -7.80 19.19 0.17
CA GLU A 227 -9.14 19.77 0.10
C GLU A 227 -9.77 19.50 -1.28
N ASP A 228 -11.09 19.31 -1.26
CA ASP A 228 -11.87 19.06 -2.45
C ASP A 228 -11.74 20.07 -3.59
N GLY A 229 -11.89 19.53 -4.80
CA GLY A 229 -11.74 20.26 -6.06
C GLY A 229 -10.29 20.50 -6.49
N SER A 230 -9.30 19.93 -5.80
CA SER A 230 -7.90 19.91 -6.23
C SER A 230 -7.66 18.88 -7.35
N ASP A 231 -6.67 19.13 -8.21
CA ASP A 231 -6.28 18.24 -9.33
C ASP A 231 -4.79 17.91 -9.24
N LEU A 232 -4.47 16.62 -9.09
CA LEU A 232 -3.12 16.10 -8.98
C LEU A 232 -2.86 15.14 -10.15
N ALA A 233 -1.98 15.51 -11.06
CA ALA A 233 -1.72 14.76 -12.29
C ALA A 233 -0.23 14.48 -12.52
N GLY A 234 0.10 13.23 -12.84
CA GLY A 234 1.45 12.87 -13.28
C GLY A 234 1.61 11.44 -13.74
N ASN A 235 2.79 11.05 -14.21
CA ASN A 235 3.04 9.64 -14.52
C ASN A 235 3.11 8.81 -13.22
N SER A 236 3.72 9.36 -12.17
CA SER A 236 3.69 8.82 -10.81
C SER A 236 3.16 9.85 -9.84
N VAL A 237 2.21 9.47 -8.99
CA VAL A 237 1.65 10.28 -7.91
C VAL A 237 1.79 9.51 -6.60
N VAL A 238 2.60 10.04 -5.68
CA VAL A 238 2.89 9.42 -4.39
C VAL A 238 2.46 10.37 -3.27
N LEU A 239 1.52 9.93 -2.44
CA LEU A 239 1.09 10.63 -1.24
C LEU A 239 1.48 9.78 -0.04
N ASN A 240 2.27 10.32 0.88
CA ASN A 240 2.76 9.56 2.03
C ASN A 240 2.75 10.36 3.33
N ALA A 241 2.29 9.73 4.40
CA ALA A 241 2.52 10.20 5.76
C ALA A 241 3.22 9.10 6.57
N THR A 242 4.32 9.46 7.22
CA THR A 242 5.10 8.55 8.06
C THR A 242 5.35 9.18 9.43
N ALA A 243 5.02 8.47 10.49
CA ALA A 243 5.37 8.87 11.85
C ALA A 243 6.17 7.74 12.51
N ASP A 244 7.41 8.02 12.89
CA ASP A 244 8.26 7.11 13.64
C ASP A 244 8.56 7.71 15.03
N ARG A 245 8.04 7.06 16.07
CA ARG A 245 8.15 7.50 17.45
C ARG A 245 8.86 6.46 18.29
N SER A 246 9.89 6.89 19.01
CA SER A 246 10.61 6.11 20.01
C SER A 246 10.51 6.82 21.35
N VAL A 247 9.82 6.19 22.31
CA VAL A 247 9.51 6.78 23.61
C VAL A 247 9.81 5.74 24.68
N ASP A 248 10.80 6.02 25.53
CA ASP A 248 11.17 5.14 26.63
C ASP A 248 11.79 5.91 27.79
N GLY A 249 11.89 5.31 28.96
CA GLY A 249 12.47 5.99 30.11
C GLY A 249 12.90 5.05 31.22
N LEU A 250 13.44 5.66 32.27
CA LEU A 250 13.86 4.98 33.49
C LEU A 250 13.35 5.73 34.72
N ALA A 251 12.98 5.00 35.76
CA ALA A 251 12.80 5.54 37.10
C ALA A 251 13.44 4.63 38.15
N ASN A 252 14.19 5.21 39.08
CA ASN A 252 14.92 4.47 40.12
C ASN A 252 14.85 5.16 41.47
N ALA A 253 14.43 4.43 42.50
CA ALA A 253 14.36 4.93 43.87
C ALA A 253 14.99 3.96 44.88
N LYS A 254 15.95 4.45 45.69
CA LYS A 254 16.64 3.63 46.70
C LYS A 254 16.68 4.30 48.07
N ALA A 255 16.24 3.57 49.10
CA ALA A 255 16.19 4.08 50.48
C ALA A 255 16.90 3.17 51.50
N PHE A 256 17.77 3.74 52.34
CA PHE A 256 18.54 3.03 53.37
C PHE A 256 18.35 3.69 54.75
N ALA A 257 17.47 3.17 55.60
CA ALA A 257 17.18 3.79 56.90
C ALA A 257 16.62 2.80 57.94
N VAL A 258 16.42 3.22 59.20
CA VAL A 258 15.74 2.35 60.20
C VAL A 258 14.30 2.07 59.77
N ALA A 259 13.58 3.10 59.31
CA ALA A 259 12.37 2.92 58.53
C ALA A 259 12.51 3.59 57.16
N SER A 260 12.21 2.87 56.08
CA SER A 260 12.42 3.36 54.72
C SER A 260 11.27 3.11 53.75
N GLY A 261 11.02 4.08 52.88
CA GLY A 261 10.06 4.01 51.79
C GLY A 261 10.73 4.38 50.47
N ALA A 262 10.58 3.57 49.44
CA ALA A 262 11.08 3.86 48.10
C ALA A 262 10.01 3.59 47.03
N GLY A 263 9.69 4.61 46.23
CA GLY A 263 8.72 4.52 45.13
C GLY A 263 9.36 4.92 43.81
N ALA A 264 9.19 4.13 42.75
CA ALA A 264 9.53 4.57 41.40
C ALA A 264 8.35 4.35 40.44
N GLY A 265 8.14 5.27 39.51
CA GLY A 265 7.03 5.24 38.58
C GLY A 265 7.43 5.70 37.19
N MET A 266 6.80 5.10 36.18
CA MET A 266 6.91 5.56 34.79
C MET A 266 5.53 5.56 34.15
N SER A 267 5.20 6.63 33.45
CA SER A 267 4.03 6.73 32.59
C SER A 267 4.49 7.04 31.18
N VAL A 268 4.09 6.20 30.21
CA VAL A 268 4.31 6.45 28.79
C VAL A 268 2.96 6.50 28.11
N THR A 269 2.61 7.63 27.53
CA THR A 269 1.39 7.78 26.74
C THR A 269 1.76 8.22 25.34
N THR A 270 1.25 7.53 24.33
CA THR A 270 1.48 7.97 22.96
C THR A 270 0.28 7.75 22.05
N THR A 271 -0.22 8.83 21.46
CA THR A 271 -1.44 8.84 20.64
C THR A 271 -1.19 9.34 19.22
N GLY A 272 0.05 9.64 18.86
CA GLY A 272 0.42 10.16 17.54
C GLY A 272 0.02 9.28 16.36
N ASP A 273 -0.18 9.93 15.21
CA ASP A 273 -0.80 9.34 14.02
C ASP A 273 0.00 9.53 12.72
N ALA A 274 -0.32 8.71 11.71
CA ALA A 274 0.04 8.94 10.31
C ALA A 274 -1.20 8.93 9.43
N ARG A 275 -1.49 10.04 8.74
CA ARG A 275 -2.77 10.26 8.04
C ARG A 275 -2.59 10.79 6.61
N VAL A 276 -3.29 10.19 5.64
CA VAL A 276 -3.55 10.83 4.34
C VAL A 276 -5.05 10.99 4.19
N GLU A 277 -5.52 12.23 4.05
CA GLU A 277 -6.94 12.58 4.14
C GLU A 277 -7.36 13.47 2.97
N PHE A 278 -8.37 13.03 2.24
CA PHE A 278 -9.12 13.85 1.29
C PHE A 278 -10.41 14.30 1.98
N TYR A 279 -10.58 15.61 2.13
CA TYR A 279 -11.68 16.17 2.91
C TYR A 279 -12.45 17.21 2.11
N ASP A 280 -13.76 17.28 2.39
CA ASP A 280 -14.65 18.25 1.78
C ASP A 280 -14.44 19.64 2.38
N ALA A 281 -14.50 20.66 1.53
CA ALA A 281 -14.72 22.02 2.00
C ALA A 281 -16.21 22.12 2.33
N ALA A 282 -16.58 22.68 3.49
CA ALA A 282 -17.90 22.61 4.12
C ALA A 282 -19.17 22.87 3.25
N ASP A 283 -19.04 23.28 1.98
CA ASP A 283 -20.12 23.58 1.02
C ASP A 283 -19.81 23.13 -0.45
N SER A 284 -19.01 22.09 -0.69
CA SER A 284 -18.52 21.76 -2.04
C SER A 284 -19.16 20.50 -2.67
N SER A 285 -19.73 20.62 -3.88
CA SER A 285 -20.04 19.44 -4.73
C SER A 285 -18.82 18.97 -5.55
N TRP A 286 -17.65 19.52 -5.25
CA TRP A 286 -16.43 19.23 -5.99
C TRP A 286 -15.79 17.97 -5.41
N ARG A 287 -15.02 17.27 -6.24
CA ARG A 287 -14.24 16.11 -5.82
C ARG A 287 -12.81 16.31 -6.24
N THR A 288 -11.87 15.99 -5.36
CA THR A 288 -10.46 15.92 -5.74
C THR A 288 -10.25 14.86 -6.82
N THR A 289 -9.42 15.16 -7.82
CA THR A 289 -9.02 14.18 -8.85
C THR A 289 -7.52 13.89 -8.76
N VAL A 290 -7.17 12.60 -8.71
CA VAL A 290 -5.79 12.11 -8.76
C VAL A 290 -5.64 11.28 -10.03
N THR A 291 -4.74 11.66 -10.93
CA THR A 291 -4.52 10.99 -12.21
C THR A 291 -3.06 10.57 -12.34
N GLY A 292 -2.82 9.28 -12.59
CA GLY A 292 -1.49 8.82 -12.97
C GLY A 292 -1.38 7.36 -13.34
N ARG A 293 -0.23 6.96 -13.90
CA ARG A 293 0.04 5.56 -14.22
C ARG A 293 0.36 4.77 -12.97
N PHE A 294 1.10 5.38 -12.04
CA PHE A 294 1.37 4.84 -10.73
C PHE A 294 0.77 5.78 -9.68
N VAL A 295 -0.23 5.32 -8.94
CA VAL A 295 -0.82 6.06 -7.82
C VAL A 295 -0.58 5.25 -6.55
N GLN A 296 0.14 5.84 -5.60
CA GLN A 296 0.45 5.23 -4.31
C GLN A 296 0.07 6.19 -3.19
N ILE A 297 -0.78 5.73 -2.29
CA ILE A 297 -1.25 6.51 -1.14
C ILE A 297 -1.01 5.65 0.10
N ASP A 298 0.03 5.99 0.85
CA ASP A 298 0.55 5.14 1.91
C ASP A 298 0.65 5.89 3.24
N THR A 299 0.26 5.23 4.31
CA THR A 299 0.58 5.65 5.68
C THR A 299 1.40 4.60 6.40
N LEU A 300 2.35 5.05 7.21
CA LEU A 300 3.16 4.21 8.08
C LEU A 300 3.27 4.86 9.46
N ASN A 301 2.65 4.22 10.46
CA ASN A 301 2.77 4.64 11.84
C ASN A 301 3.61 3.63 12.64
N ILE A 302 4.72 4.09 13.21
CA ILE A 302 5.64 3.28 13.99
C ILE A 302 5.75 3.84 15.40
N THR A 303 5.56 2.99 16.40
CA THR A 303 5.78 3.32 17.81
C THR A 303 6.67 2.27 18.46
N ARG A 304 7.71 2.73 19.15
CA ARG A 304 8.67 1.89 19.87
C ARG A 304 8.83 2.37 21.31
N LYS A 305 8.31 1.59 22.25
CA LYS A 305 8.78 1.55 23.65
C LYS A 305 9.66 0.32 23.80
N GLN A 306 10.87 0.43 23.30
CA GLN A 306 11.93 -0.55 23.47
C GLN A 306 13.25 0.21 23.46
N TYR A 307 14.02 0.04 24.53
CA TYR A 307 15.30 0.66 24.77
C TYR A 307 16.16 0.82 23.49
N ILE A 308 16.28 2.06 23.00
CA ILE A 308 17.30 2.48 22.02
C ILE A 308 18.10 3.61 22.69
N VAL A 309 19.27 3.27 23.21
CA VAL A 309 20.34 4.24 23.37
C VAL A 309 21.44 3.83 22.38
N GLU A 310 21.48 4.51 21.24
CA GLU A 310 22.65 4.48 20.38
C GLU A 310 23.83 5.09 21.13
N ASN A 311 24.74 4.22 21.58
CA ASN A 311 26.16 4.50 21.71
C ASN A 311 26.92 3.18 21.91
N SER A 312 27.39 2.61 20.78
CA SER A 312 28.57 1.73 20.57
C SER A 312 28.92 0.57 21.52
N THR A 313 28.16 0.29 22.57
CA THR A 313 28.40 -0.80 23.52
C THR A 313 27.07 -1.34 24.01
N GLY A 314 26.46 -2.24 23.23
CA GLY A 314 25.14 -2.84 23.47
C GLY A 314 24.92 -3.33 24.89
N SER A 315 24.45 -2.43 25.76
CA SER A 315 24.13 -2.71 27.15
C SER A 315 22.62 -2.57 27.29
N SER A 316 21.93 -3.68 27.03
CA SER A 316 20.52 -3.85 27.38
C SER A 316 20.41 -3.82 28.90
N LYS A 317 19.71 -2.84 29.47
CA LYS A 317 19.30 -2.95 30.88
C LYS A 317 18.10 -3.89 30.95
N ILE A 318 18.14 -4.80 31.92
CA ILE A 318 17.14 -5.87 32.09
C ILE A 318 15.80 -5.30 32.57
N ASN A 319 15.80 -4.16 33.29
CA ASN A 319 14.60 -3.53 33.86
C ASN A 319 14.55 -2.02 33.54
N ASN A 320 13.39 -1.51 33.14
CA ASN A 320 13.13 -0.09 32.89
C ASN A 320 12.89 0.67 34.20
N ILE A 321 12.28 0.01 35.20
CA ILE A 321 12.02 0.62 36.52
C ILE A 321 12.57 -0.26 37.64
N GLU A 322 13.25 0.36 38.59
CA GLU A 322 13.76 -0.32 39.78
C GLU A 322 13.42 0.45 41.06
N SER A 323 12.94 -0.23 42.09
CA SER A 323 12.88 0.32 43.45
C SER A 323 13.53 -0.62 44.45
N GLY A 324 14.17 -0.05 45.46
CA GLY A 324 14.65 -0.86 46.57
C GLY A 324 14.74 -0.13 47.89
N SER A 325 14.53 -0.88 48.96
CA SER A 325 14.63 -0.39 50.32
C SER A 325 15.39 -1.38 51.21
N VAL A 326 16.23 -0.87 52.09
CA VAL A 326 16.87 -1.64 53.16
C VAL A 326 16.54 -0.96 54.49
N SER A 327 15.87 -1.67 55.40
CA SER A 327 15.44 -1.11 56.69
C SER A 327 15.07 -2.14 57.75
N LEU A 328 14.80 -1.69 58.98
CA LEU A 328 14.11 -2.52 59.98
C LEU A 328 12.63 -2.66 59.58
N VAL A 329 11.97 -1.57 59.18
CA VAL A 329 10.60 -1.56 58.63
C VAL A 329 10.58 -0.84 57.28
N GLY A 330 10.09 -1.48 56.22
CA GLY A 330 10.22 -0.91 54.87
C GLY A 330 9.06 -1.15 53.91
N VAL A 331 8.82 -0.19 53.03
CA VAL A 331 7.88 -0.31 51.91
C VAL A 331 8.58 0.07 50.61
N SER A 332 8.46 -0.78 49.59
CA SER A 332 8.92 -0.47 48.24
C SER A 332 7.81 -0.67 47.22
N ALA A 333 7.66 0.28 46.31
CA ALA A 333 6.70 0.19 45.21
C ALA A 333 7.36 0.58 43.89
N VAL A 334 7.04 -0.16 42.83
CA VAL A 334 7.21 0.30 41.45
C VAL A 334 5.94 0.09 40.65
N ALA A 335 5.65 1.06 39.79
CA ALA A 335 4.57 0.97 38.82
C ALA A 335 5.05 1.52 37.48
N SER A 336 4.85 0.74 36.42
CA SER A 336 4.96 1.21 35.04
C SER A 336 3.59 1.14 34.41
N ASN A 337 3.22 2.20 33.73
CA ASN A 337 2.07 2.21 32.84
C ASN A 337 2.53 2.72 31.46
N ALA A 338 2.30 1.92 30.43
CA ALA A 338 2.55 2.28 29.05
C ALA A 338 1.28 2.12 28.22
N ASP A 339 0.66 3.25 27.89
CA ASP A 339 -0.52 3.35 27.04
C ASP A 339 -0.09 3.82 25.65
N ILE A 340 0.01 2.86 24.73
CA ILE A 340 0.23 3.12 23.31
C ILE A 340 -1.13 3.23 22.63
N GLY A 341 -1.65 4.45 22.56
CA GLY A 341 -3.05 4.75 22.27
C GLY A 341 -3.93 4.52 23.49
N THR A 342 -5.04 5.24 23.55
CA THR A 342 -6.09 5.12 24.57
C THR A 342 -7.38 4.57 23.96
N SER A 343 -8.39 4.30 24.79
CA SER A 343 -9.70 3.88 24.29
C SER A 343 -10.45 4.98 23.53
N SER A 344 -10.19 6.26 23.85
CA SER A 344 -10.78 7.42 23.19
C SER A 344 -9.95 7.97 22.03
N ASP A 345 -8.64 7.71 22.05
CA ASP A 345 -7.66 8.24 21.09
C ASP A 345 -6.60 7.17 20.81
N LYS A 346 -6.88 6.31 19.83
CA LYS A 346 -6.00 5.20 19.45
C LYS A 346 -4.84 5.74 18.61
N THR A 347 -3.68 5.11 18.70
CA THR A 347 -2.61 5.41 17.76
C THR A 347 -2.97 4.85 16.37
N SER A 348 -3.04 5.71 15.36
CA SER A 348 -3.68 5.35 14.09
C SER A 348 -2.79 5.53 12.86
N SER A 349 -2.98 4.66 11.86
CA SER A 349 -2.46 4.82 10.50
C SER A 349 -3.65 4.79 9.55
N VAL A 350 -3.93 5.90 8.86
CA VAL A 350 -5.20 6.08 8.15
C VAL A 350 -4.98 6.62 6.74
N VAL A 351 -5.51 5.91 5.75
CA VAL A 351 -5.78 6.44 4.41
C VAL A 351 -7.28 6.67 4.28
N ASP A 352 -7.68 7.93 4.15
CA ASP A 352 -9.06 8.33 3.95
C ASP A 352 -9.23 9.04 2.62
N LEU A 353 -9.93 8.40 1.68
CA LEU A 353 -10.19 8.99 0.38
C LEU A 353 -11.40 9.92 0.37
N GLY A 354 -12.23 9.98 1.41
CA GLY A 354 -13.49 10.73 1.36
C GLY A 354 -14.26 10.38 0.08
N ASN A 355 -14.58 11.41 -0.72
CA ASN A 355 -15.28 11.33 -2.02
C ASN A 355 -14.34 11.39 -3.25
N ALA A 356 -13.02 11.24 -3.07
CA ALA A 356 -12.02 11.51 -4.10
C ALA A 356 -12.18 10.60 -5.34
N ARG A 357 -11.72 11.11 -6.49
CA ARG A 357 -11.65 10.37 -7.76
C ARG A 357 -10.21 10.03 -8.12
N ILE A 358 -9.89 8.75 -8.20
CA ILE A 358 -8.59 8.24 -8.64
C ILE A 358 -8.71 7.62 -10.03
N VAL A 359 -7.83 8.03 -10.95
CA VAL A 359 -7.81 7.55 -12.34
C VAL A 359 -6.42 7.00 -12.69
N GLY A 360 -6.35 5.69 -12.86
CA GLY A 360 -5.19 4.99 -13.41
C GLY A 360 -5.11 5.17 -14.93
N VAL A 361 -4.09 5.85 -15.42
CA VAL A 361 -3.85 6.07 -16.86
C VAL A 361 -2.74 5.16 -17.37
N GLY A 362 -3.09 4.16 -18.16
CA GLY A 362 -2.17 3.16 -18.69
C GLY A 362 -2.78 2.40 -19.85
N SER A 363 -2.03 1.50 -20.46
CA SER A 363 -2.49 0.62 -21.54
C SER A 363 -2.32 -0.85 -21.16
N TYR A 364 -2.91 -1.78 -21.90
CA TYR A 364 -2.68 -3.22 -21.65
C TYR A 364 -1.22 -3.65 -21.82
N ALA A 365 -0.44 -2.91 -22.63
CA ALA A 365 1.02 -3.12 -22.77
C ALA A 365 1.83 -2.47 -21.63
N ALA A 366 1.29 -1.41 -21.02
CA ALA A 366 1.91 -0.67 -19.91
C ALA A 366 0.85 -0.36 -18.84
N PRO A 367 0.48 -1.36 -18.01
CA PRO A 367 -0.65 -1.26 -17.10
C PRO A 367 -0.40 -0.23 -16.00
N ALA A 368 -1.46 0.47 -15.59
CA ALA A 368 -1.43 1.36 -14.44
C ALA A 368 -1.60 0.59 -13.12
N THR A 369 -1.11 1.14 -12.01
CA THR A 369 -1.24 0.56 -10.67
C THR A 369 -1.76 1.61 -9.71
N VAL A 370 -2.77 1.24 -8.93
CA VAL A 370 -3.32 2.07 -7.83
C VAL A 370 -3.21 1.27 -6.54
N THR A 371 -2.47 1.79 -5.57
CA THR A 371 -2.26 1.17 -4.26
C THR A 371 -2.62 2.15 -3.15
N LEU A 372 -3.48 1.70 -2.25
CA LEU A 372 -3.84 2.39 -1.01
C LEU A 372 -3.40 1.53 0.16
N ARG A 373 -2.59 2.05 1.07
CA ARG A 373 -2.02 1.26 2.15
C ARG A 373 -1.95 1.99 3.47
N ALA A 374 -2.43 1.34 4.52
CA ALA A 374 -2.21 1.76 5.90
C ALA A 374 -1.40 0.71 6.66
N LEU A 375 -0.31 1.11 7.30
CA LEU A 375 0.60 0.22 8.02
C LEU A 375 0.86 0.73 9.43
N SER A 376 0.66 -0.12 10.44
CA SER A 376 1.09 0.17 11.81
C SER A 376 2.14 -0.84 12.30
N THR A 377 3.14 -0.35 13.01
CA THR A 377 4.10 -1.18 13.74
C THR A 377 4.22 -0.66 15.16
N VAL A 378 3.73 -1.42 16.13
CA VAL A 378 3.77 -1.02 17.54
C VAL A 378 4.55 -2.06 18.33
N MET A 379 5.60 -1.60 19.01
CA MET A 379 6.42 -2.44 19.88
C MET A 379 6.52 -1.79 21.24
N ALA A 380 5.96 -2.42 22.26
CA ALA A 380 6.06 -1.98 23.63
C ALA A 380 6.51 -3.14 24.51
N ASN A 381 7.64 -2.97 25.17
CA ASN A 381 8.10 -3.87 26.23
C ASN A 381 8.38 -3.05 27.48
N ASP A 382 8.00 -3.60 28.61
CA ASP A 382 8.22 -3.00 29.90
C ASP A 382 8.66 -4.06 30.91
N ALA A 383 9.54 -3.64 31.83
CA ALA A 383 10.12 -4.51 32.83
C ALA A 383 10.35 -3.73 34.13
N VAL A 384 9.78 -4.20 35.23
CA VAL A 384 9.90 -3.59 36.55
C VAL A 384 10.49 -4.56 37.56
N SER A 385 11.29 -4.04 38.50
CA SER A 385 11.87 -4.84 39.57
C SER A 385 11.84 -4.14 40.93
N VAL A 386 11.45 -4.88 41.97
CA VAL A 386 11.62 -4.49 43.37
C VAL A 386 12.63 -5.39 44.06
N THR A 387 13.54 -4.79 44.81
CA THR A 387 14.35 -5.49 45.81
C THR A 387 14.20 -4.80 47.16
N ALA A 388 13.48 -5.41 48.09
CA ALA A 388 13.25 -4.84 49.41
C ALA A 388 13.64 -5.80 50.54
N VAL A 389 14.48 -5.31 51.43
CA VAL A 389 15.08 -6.08 52.53
C VAL A 389 14.67 -5.43 53.84
N SER A 390 13.78 -6.07 54.59
CA SER A 390 13.31 -5.57 55.88
C SER A 390 13.73 -6.47 57.04
N GLY A 391 14.18 -5.87 58.14
CA GLY A 391 14.65 -6.57 59.34
C GLY A 391 13.52 -7.02 60.28
N ALA A 392 12.34 -6.42 60.19
CA ALA A 392 11.16 -6.70 61.00
C ALA A 392 9.93 -6.96 60.11
N PHE A 393 9.36 -5.89 59.52
CA PHE A 393 8.19 -5.96 58.63
C PHE A 393 8.47 -5.28 57.31
N GLY A 394 7.97 -5.82 56.21
CA GLY A 394 8.06 -5.13 54.94
C GLY A 394 7.04 -5.52 53.89
N ALA A 395 6.79 -4.61 52.96
CA ALA A 395 5.85 -4.78 51.86
C ALA A 395 6.47 -4.31 50.54
N ALA A 396 6.28 -5.10 49.48
CA ALA A 396 6.75 -4.76 48.14
C ALA A 396 5.62 -4.89 47.10
N VAL A 397 5.54 -3.93 46.18
CA VAL A 397 4.60 -3.98 45.05
C VAL A 397 5.32 -3.66 43.75
N ALA A 398 5.06 -4.45 42.71
CA ALA A 398 5.61 -4.27 41.37
C ALA A 398 4.50 -4.46 40.34
N ILE A 399 4.26 -3.43 39.54
CA ILE A 399 3.22 -3.40 38.52
C ILE A 399 3.87 -3.01 37.20
N SER A 400 3.71 -3.83 36.17
CA SER A 400 4.05 -3.51 34.78
C SER A 400 2.80 -3.69 33.93
N ASP A 401 2.24 -2.56 33.49
CA ASP A 401 1.03 -2.53 32.68
C ASP A 401 1.36 -1.91 31.32
N VAL A 402 1.09 -2.67 30.25
CA VAL A 402 1.30 -2.24 28.87
C VAL A 402 0.02 -2.46 28.06
N THR A 403 -0.59 -1.36 27.63
CA THR A 403 -1.78 -1.34 26.80
C THR A 403 -1.42 -0.84 25.41
N ILE A 404 -1.84 -1.56 24.38
CA ILE A 404 -1.79 -1.11 22.99
C ILE A 404 -3.22 -0.96 22.50
N ASN A 405 -3.61 0.24 22.08
CA ASN A 405 -4.83 0.54 21.34
C ASN A 405 -4.44 1.13 19.98
N ALA A 406 -4.47 0.30 18.93
CA ALA A 406 -4.00 0.68 17.60
C ALA A 406 -5.08 0.52 16.53
N GLU A 407 -5.08 1.42 15.55
CA GLU A 407 -6.01 1.42 14.44
C GLU A 407 -5.26 1.58 13.11
N THR A 408 -5.62 0.77 12.11
CA THR A 408 -4.98 0.78 10.81
C THR A 408 -6.03 0.64 9.73
N ASP A 409 -6.34 1.75 9.06
CA ASP A 409 -7.55 1.84 8.25
C ASP A 409 -7.28 2.37 6.84
N VAL A 410 -7.91 1.73 5.86
CA VAL A 410 -8.19 2.33 4.56
C VAL A 410 -9.69 2.55 4.48
N ARG A 411 -10.12 3.80 4.32
CA ARG A 411 -11.53 4.16 4.30
C ARG A 411 -11.89 5.02 3.08
N MET A 412 -13.07 4.78 2.54
CA MET A 412 -13.64 5.57 1.45
C MET A 412 -15.16 5.69 1.60
N SER A 413 -15.66 6.89 1.31
CA SER A 413 -17.07 7.25 1.46
C SER A 413 -17.49 8.16 0.31
N GLY A 414 -18.05 7.57 -0.75
CA GLY A 414 -18.37 8.29 -1.99
C GLY A 414 -17.21 8.38 -2.99
N ALA A 415 -16.10 7.67 -2.77
CA ALA A 415 -14.93 7.72 -3.65
C ALA A 415 -15.16 6.95 -4.96
N SER A 416 -14.37 7.25 -5.99
CA SER A 416 -14.34 6.50 -7.23
C SER A 416 -12.91 6.18 -7.68
N ILE A 417 -12.62 4.91 -7.96
CA ILE A 417 -11.33 4.45 -8.47
C ILE A 417 -11.54 3.76 -9.81
N THR A 418 -10.90 4.28 -10.87
CA THR A 418 -10.93 3.68 -12.20
C THR A 418 -9.52 3.35 -12.65
N ASN A 419 -9.21 2.07 -12.88
CA ASN A 419 -7.94 1.59 -13.44
C ASN A 419 -8.18 0.37 -14.35
N THR A 420 -8.84 0.58 -15.49
CA THR A 420 -9.23 -0.50 -16.41
C THR A 420 -8.04 -1.25 -17.02
N SER A 421 -6.89 -0.59 -17.16
CA SER A 421 -5.67 -1.18 -17.71
C SER A 421 -4.84 -1.98 -16.70
N GLY A 422 -5.13 -1.89 -15.38
CA GLY A 422 -4.33 -2.59 -14.38
C GLY A 422 -5.02 -2.77 -13.02
N ASN A 423 -4.22 -2.86 -11.95
CA ASN A 423 -4.69 -3.36 -10.66
C ASN A 423 -5.05 -2.24 -9.68
N VAL A 424 -6.02 -2.51 -8.82
CA VAL A 424 -6.34 -1.70 -7.64
C VAL A 424 -6.16 -2.56 -6.40
N THR A 425 -5.30 -2.12 -5.49
CA THR A 425 -4.95 -2.83 -4.25
C THR A 425 -5.18 -1.94 -3.04
N LEU A 426 -5.96 -2.42 -2.08
CA LEU A 426 -6.29 -1.76 -0.82
C LEU A 426 -5.80 -2.65 0.32
N GLU A 427 -4.98 -2.11 1.21
CA GLU A 427 -4.27 -2.91 2.22
C GLU A 427 -4.24 -2.20 3.58
N SER A 428 -4.59 -2.94 4.64
CA SER A 428 -4.30 -2.55 6.02
C SER A 428 -3.56 -3.67 6.76
N ARG A 429 -2.52 -3.31 7.54
CA ARG A 429 -1.71 -4.28 8.28
C ARG A 429 -1.12 -3.70 9.57
N ALA A 430 -1.17 -4.47 10.65
CA ALA A 430 -0.54 -4.19 11.92
C ALA A 430 0.49 -5.26 12.31
N THR A 431 1.66 -4.80 12.77
CA THR A 431 2.69 -5.63 13.43
C THR A 431 2.82 -5.18 14.88
N LEU A 432 2.51 -6.07 15.81
CA LEU A 432 2.36 -5.74 17.22
C LEU A 432 3.27 -6.59 18.09
N ARG A 433 3.95 -5.94 19.04
CA ARG A 433 4.66 -6.62 20.13
C ARG A 433 4.29 -5.95 21.44
N ASN A 434 3.77 -6.74 22.37
CA ASN A 434 3.41 -6.31 23.72
C ASN A 434 4.16 -7.17 24.74
N GLY A 435 4.81 -6.55 25.71
CA GLY A 435 5.61 -7.22 26.72
C GLY A 435 5.48 -6.53 28.06
N SER A 436 5.05 -7.25 29.08
CA SER A 436 5.12 -6.83 30.49
C SER A 436 5.91 -7.85 31.31
N ASP A 437 6.81 -7.36 32.16
CA ASP A 437 7.56 -8.18 33.11
C ASP A 437 7.62 -7.48 34.47
N ALA A 438 7.28 -8.20 35.52
CA ALA A 438 7.30 -7.70 36.88
C ALA A 438 7.98 -8.70 37.81
N GLY A 439 9.01 -8.23 38.52
CA GLY A 439 9.81 -9.03 39.45
C GLY A 439 9.86 -8.43 40.86
N ILE A 440 9.71 -9.25 41.89
CA ILE A 440 9.91 -8.85 43.29
C ILE A 440 10.78 -9.83 44.06
N PHE A 441 11.72 -9.29 44.81
CA PHE A 441 12.35 -9.95 45.95
C PHE A 441 12.06 -9.18 47.25
N GLN A 442 11.48 -9.86 48.24
CA GLN A 442 11.12 -9.27 49.54
C GLN A 442 11.64 -10.13 50.70
N THR A 443 12.22 -9.52 51.73
CA THR A 443 12.49 -10.19 53.02
C THR A 443 11.84 -9.48 54.21
N GLY A 444 11.53 -10.21 55.29
CA GLY A 444 11.00 -9.65 56.55
C GLY A 444 10.97 -10.66 57.71
N TYR A 445 11.55 -10.33 58.86
CA TYR A 445 11.66 -11.27 60.00
C TYR A 445 10.29 -11.63 60.64
N PHE A 446 9.53 -10.63 61.08
CA PHE A 446 8.22 -10.77 61.73
C PHE A 446 7.03 -10.76 60.77
N GLY A 447 7.23 -10.34 59.52
CA GLY A 447 6.24 -10.51 58.47
C GLY A 447 6.66 -9.85 57.17
N ALA A 448 6.24 -10.41 56.05
CA ALA A 448 6.47 -9.83 54.74
C ALA A 448 5.25 -10.00 53.84
N ALA A 449 4.99 -9.00 53.00
CA ALA A 449 3.95 -9.06 51.97
C ALA A 449 4.50 -8.65 50.60
N MET A 450 3.99 -9.28 49.54
CA MET A 450 4.27 -8.88 48.17
C MET A 450 3.04 -8.93 47.27
N GLY A 451 3.00 -8.02 46.30
CA GLY A 451 2.04 -8.01 45.20
C GLY A 451 2.74 -7.79 43.86
N VAL A 452 2.62 -8.73 42.93
CA VAL A 452 3.20 -8.65 41.58
C VAL A 452 2.08 -8.61 40.54
N SER A 453 2.14 -7.68 39.58
CA SER A 453 1.18 -7.59 38.48
C SER A 453 1.91 -7.36 37.17
N ALA A 454 1.64 -8.21 36.18
CA ALA A 454 2.10 -8.04 34.80
C ALA A 454 0.90 -8.11 33.85
N ILE A 455 0.57 -6.98 33.23
CA ILE A 455 -0.59 -6.82 32.36
C ILE A 455 -0.14 -6.40 30.97
N SER A 456 -0.52 -7.18 29.96
CA SER A 456 -0.35 -6.88 28.55
C SER A 456 -1.70 -6.96 27.85
N LEU A 457 -2.27 -5.79 27.53
CA LEU A 457 -3.53 -5.67 26.80
C LEU A 457 -3.27 -5.17 25.38
N THR A 458 -3.83 -5.84 24.39
CA THR A 458 -3.67 -5.42 22.98
C THR A 458 -5.02 -5.38 22.28
N ASN A 459 -5.49 -4.18 21.99
CA ASN A 459 -6.66 -3.90 21.19
C ASN A 459 -6.19 -3.35 19.84
N SER A 460 -6.45 -4.06 18.75
CA SER A 460 -6.05 -3.58 17.42
C SER A 460 -7.08 -3.91 16.34
N SER A 461 -7.38 -2.92 15.53
CA SER A 461 -8.21 -3.05 14.32
C SER A 461 -7.38 -2.78 13.07
N THR A 462 -7.42 -3.70 12.11
CA THR A 462 -6.99 -3.47 10.73
C THR A 462 -8.22 -3.53 9.83
N THR A 463 -8.63 -2.41 9.25
CA THR A 463 -9.87 -2.36 8.47
C THR A 463 -9.66 -1.84 7.05
N VAL A 464 -10.51 -2.31 6.14
CA VAL A 464 -10.76 -1.65 4.85
C VAL A 464 -12.26 -1.43 4.74
N SER A 465 -12.68 -0.17 4.76
CA SER A 465 -14.09 0.24 4.71
C SER A 465 -14.42 0.98 3.41
N ILE A 466 -15.44 0.51 2.72
CA ILE A 466 -15.89 1.01 1.43
C ILE A 466 -17.38 1.31 1.52
N ALA A 467 -17.75 2.58 1.61
CA ALA A 467 -19.14 3.03 1.68
C ALA A 467 -19.49 3.89 0.46
N ASP A 468 -20.64 3.63 -0.17
CA ASP A 468 -21.17 4.38 -1.31
C ASP A 468 -20.14 4.70 -2.41
N SER A 469 -19.18 3.80 -2.63
CA SER A 469 -18.00 4.03 -3.47
C SER A 469 -17.96 3.12 -4.69
N ALA A 470 -17.27 3.55 -5.75
CA ALA A 470 -17.14 2.78 -7.00
C ALA A 470 -15.69 2.39 -7.28
N ILE A 471 -15.44 1.12 -7.58
CA ILE A 471 -14.11 0.64 -8.00
C ILE A 471 -14.25 -0.13 -9.31
N LEU A 472 -13.49 0.27 -10.32
CA LEU A 472 -13.43 -0.39 -11.62
C LEU A 472 -11.97 -0.66 -12.00
N ALA A 473 -11.57 -1.94 -12.11
CA ALA A 473 -10.18 -2.28 -12.43
C ALA A 473 -10.01 -3.57 -13.24
N SER A 474 -8.82 -3.83 -13.78
CA SER A 474 -8.48 -5.16 -14.32
C SER A 474 -8.52 -6.21 -13.21
N ARG A 475 -7.89 -5.95 -12.06
CA ARG A 475 -7.95 -6.78 -10.85
C ARG A 475 -8.19 -5.89 -9.63
N VAL A 476 -9.02 -6.34 -8.70
CA VAL A 476 -9.26 -5.66 -7.43
C VAL A 476 -8.85 -6.57 -6.27
N GLU A 477 -7.99 -6.09 -5.40
CA GLU A 477 -7.61 -6.76 -4.16
C GLU A 477 -7.88 -5.87 -2.96
N ILE A 478 -8.66 -6.38 -2.02
CA ILE A 478 -8.98 -5.70 -0.76
C ILE A 478 -8.52 -6.61 0.37
N ASN A 479 -7.55 -6.14 1.15
CA ASN A 479 -6.90 -6.92 2.19
C ASN A 479 -6.94 -6.16 3.52
N ALA A 480 -7.67 -6.69 4.49
CA ALA A 480 -7.58 -6.32 5.88
C ALA A 480 -6.73 -7.33 6.63
N GLY A 481 -5.70 -6.86 7.32
CA GLY A 481 -4.73 -7.68 8.03
C GLY A 481 -3.64 -8.32 7.17
N ARG A 482 -3.42 -7.76 5.97
CA ARG A 482 -2.31 -8.06 5.07
C ARG A 482 -1.96 -6.81 4.28
N GLY A 483 -0.66 -6.54 4.17
CA GLY A 483 -0.14 -5.45 3.37
C GLY A 483 1.26 -5.75 2.87
N ALA A 484 1.55 -5.39 1.62
CA ALA A 484 2.79 -5.72 0.94
C ALA A 484 3.15 -7.22 1.04
N TYR A 485 2.15 -8.10 0.89
CA TYR A 485 2.26 -9.56 0.98
C TYR A 485 2.68 -10.13 2.34
N ILE A 486 2.64 -9.30 3.39
CA ILE A 486 2.94 -9.71 4.76
C ILE A 486 1.64 -9.64 5.57
N ASP A 487 1.35 -10.71 6.31
CA ASP A 487 0.18 -10.79 7.18
C ASP A 487 0.40 -10.04 8.50
N ASN A 488 -0.68 -9.73 9.20
CA ASN A 488 -0.63 -9.23 10.57
C ASN A 488 0.22 -10.12 11.47
N SER A 489 0.79 -9.53 12.52
CA SER A 489 1.46 -10.31 13.55
C SER A 489 1.29 -9.72 14.94
N LEU A 490 1.18 -10.60 15.94
CA LEU A 490 1.21 -10.27 17.35
C LEU A 490 2.18 -11.19 18.09
N SER A 491 3.07 -10.58 18.88
CA SER A 491 3.85 -11.26 19.92
C SER A 491 3.51 -10.63 21.27
N SER A 492 2.77 -11.33 22.13
CA SER A 492 2.39 -10.82 23.45
C SER A 492 2.99 -11.67 24.58
N ILE A 493 3.70 -11.04 25.51
CA ILE A 493 4.39 -11.71 26.62
C ILE A 493 4.03 -11.01 27.93
N SER A 494 3.69 -11.78 28.95
CA SER A 494 3.44 -11.26 30.31
C SER A 494 4.08 -12.16 31.35
N SER A 495 4.88 -11.61 32.26
CA SER A 495 5.66 -12.37 33.24
C SER A 495 5.56 -11.75 34.64
N ALA A 496 5.12 -12.52 35.64
CA ALA A 496 5.02 -12.06 37.04
C ALA A 496 5.77 -13.00 37.99
N ASN A 497 6.91 -12.56 38.51
CA ASN A 497 7.80 -13.37 39.37
C ASN A 497 7.97 -12.75 40.76
N GLY A 498 7.74 -13.52 41.81
CA GLY A 498 7.86 -13.09 43.20
C GLY A 498 8.59 -14.09 44.08
N SER A 499 9.53 -13.60 44.90
CA SER A 499 10.27 -14.41 45.88
C SER A 499 10.31 -13.73 47.25
N LEU A 500 9.67 -14.36 48.24
CA LEU A 500 9.51 -13.84 49.59
C LEU A 500 10.24 -14.70 50.61
N ILE A 501 10.97 -14.09 51.54
CA ILE A 501 11.59 -14.78 52.68
C ILE A 501 11.14 -14.14 54.00
N SER A 502 10.55 -14.94 54.89
CA SER A 502 10.15 -14.50 56.24
C SER A 502 10.39 -15.58 57.29
N ALA A 503 10.70 -15.17 58.54
CA ALA A 503 10.82 -16.11 59.67
C ALA A 503 9.46 -16.42 60.33
N SER A 504 8.36 -15.85 59.83
CA SER A 504 7.01 -15.93 60.43
C SER A 504 5.93 -16.04 59.35
N VAL A 505 5.08 -15.02 59.18
CA VAL A 505 3.97 -15.00 58.21
C VAL A 505 4.40 -14.28 56.92
N GLY A 506 4.19 -14.94 55.78
CA GLY A 506 4.47 -14.38 54.45
C GLY A 506 3.24 -14.45 53.55
N LEU A 507 2.88 -13.32 52.93
CA LEU A 507 1.76 -13.23 51.98
C LEU A 507 2.28 -12.78 50.61
N GLY A 508 2.11 -13.63 49.59
CA GLY A 508 2.51 -13.32 48.22
C GLY A 508 1.37 -13.54 47.24
N VAL A 509 0.99 -12.48 46.52
CA VAL A 509 -0.02 -12.52 45.46
C VAL A 509 0.61 -12.08 44.16
N ALA A 510 0.34 -12.80 43.08
CA ALA A 510 0.73 -12.40 41.74
C ALA A 510 -0.44 -12.55 40.76
N VAL A 511 -0.52 -11.63 39.80
CA VAL A 511 -1.50 -11.63 38.73
C VAL A 511 -0.78 -11.44 37.40
N THR A 512 -1.16 -12.25 36.42
CA THR A 512 -0.75 -12.10 35.04
C THR A 512 -1.99 -11.99 34.16
N ARG A 513 -2.09 -10.92 33.36
CA ARG A 513 -3.16 -10.75 32.37
C ARG A 513 -2.58 -10.45 31.01
N ASN A 514 -2.70 -11.40 30.09
CA ASN A 514 -2.38 -11.26 28.68
C ASN A 514 -3.67 -11.43 27.88
N GLU A 515 -4.09 -10.37 27.20
CA GLU A 515 -5.34 -10.31 26.46
C GLU A 515 -5.15 -9.58 25.14
N ALA A 516 -5.62 -10.22 24.07
CA ALA A 516 -5.59 -9.68 22.73
C ALA A 516 -7.00 -9.64 22.10
N ASN A 517 -7.45 -8.43 21.79
CA ASN A 517 -8.65 -8.15 21.04
C ASN A 517 -8.26 -7.64 19.64
N LEU A 518 -8.22 -8.56 18.67
CA LEU A 518 -7.77 -8.29 17.31
C LEU A 518 -8.93 -8.37 16.33
N THR A 519 -9.07 -7.37 15.48
CA THR A 519 -10.10 -7.33 14.43
C THR A 519 -9.46 -7.07 13.07
N SER A 520 -9.66 -7.99 12.14
CA SER A 520 -9.41 -7.76 10.72
C SER A 520 -10.75 -7.69 10.00
N LEU A 521 -11.07 -6.55 9.39
CA LEU A 521 -12.39 -6.34 8.79
C LEU A 521 -12.30 -5.74 7.39
N VAL A 522 -12.90 -6.42 6.42
CA VAL A 522 -13.29 -5.81 5.15
C VAL A 522 -14.78 -5.51 5.24
N ASP A 523 -15.16 -4.24 5.16
CA ASP A 523 -16.57 -3.82 5.21
C ASP A 523 -16.94 -3.04 3.94
N ILE A 524 -17.90 -3.56 3.19
CA ILE A 524 -18.39 -2.95 1.97
C ILE A 524 -19.88 -2.69 2.15
N SER A 525 -20.26 -1.42 2.23
CA SER A 525 -21.60 -0.98 2.61
C SER A 525 -22.18 0.06 1.64
N GLY A 526 -23.43 0.46 1.88
CA GLY A 526 -24.15 1.41 1.01
C GLY A 526 -24.36 0.89 -0.41
N ALA A 527 -24.55 1.81 -1.36
CA ALA A 527 -24.70 1.53 -2.78
C ALA A 527 -23.35 1.32 -3.51
N SER A 528 -22.35 0.76 -2.82
CA SER A 528 -21.00 0.54 -3.39
C SER A 528 -21.02 -0.41 -4.57
N ASP A 529 -20.24 -0.12 -5.62
CA ASP A 529 -20.17 -0.90 -6.87
C ASP A 529 -18.71 -1.22 -7.21
N ILE A 530 -18.31 -2.48 -7.02
CA ILE A 530 -16.95 -2.98 -7.24
C ILE A 530 -16.96 -3.95 -8.41
N ARG A 531 -16.23 -3.59 -9.47
CA ARG A 531 -16.18 -4.32 -10.73
C ARG A 531 -14.74 -4.61 -11.14
N SER A 532 -14.44 -5.88 -11.39
CA SER A 532 -13.13 -6.35 -11.83
C SER A 532 -13.23 -7.14 -13.13
N GLY A 533 -12.42 -6.76 -14.13
CA GLY A 533 -12.32 -7.47 -15.41
C GLY A 533 -11.78 -8.89 -15.28
N GLY A 534 -10.96 -9.13 -14.26
CA GLY A 534 -10.43 -10.42 -13.86
C GLY A 534 -10.91 -10.78 -12.45
N ASN A 535 -9.96 -10.95 -11.52
CA ASN A 535 -10.26 -11.41 -10.17
C ASN A 535 -10.61 -10.25 -9.22
N LEU A 536 -11.68 -10.46 -8.44
CA LEU A 536 -11.98 -9.70 -7.24
C LEU A 536 -11.60 -10.56 -6.02
N VAL A 537 -10.68 -10.06 -5.19
CA VAL A 537 -10.21 -10.76 -3.99
C VAL A 537 -10.51 -9.90 -2.76
N LEU A 538 -11.22 -10.48 -1.79
CA LEU A 538 -11.47 -9.89 -0.48
C LEU A 538 -10.86 -10.79 0.58
N ASN A 539 -9.93 -10.27 1.37
CA ASN A 539 -9.28 -11.02 2.44
C ASN A 539 -9.38 -10.26 3.76
N ALA A 540 -9.88 -10.92 4.79
CA ALA A 540 -9.70 -10.52 6.18
C ALA A 540 -8.83 -11.58 6.86
N ILE A 541 -7.64 -11.20 7.32
CA ILE A 541 -6.61 -12.13 7.79
C ILE A 541 -6.24 -11.80 9.22
N ARG A 542 -6.35 -12.80 10.10
CA ARG A 542 -5.97 -12.66 11.53
C ARG A 542 -4.46 -12.43 11.72
N GLY A 543 -3.63 -13.03 10.87
CA GLY A 543 -2.18 -13.01 10.99
C GLY A 543 -1.56 -14.12 11.86
N LEU A 544 -0.27 -13.98 12.15
CA LEU A 544 0.50 -14.84 13.04
C LEU A 544 0.39 -14.34 14.48
N MET A 545 0.16 -15.24 15.43
CA MET A 545 0.04 -14.88 16.84
C MET A 545 0.91 -15.79 17.70
N VAL A 546 1.72 -15.18 18.55
CA VAL A 546 2.50 -15.86 19.60
C VAL A 546 2.17 -15.20 20.92
N GLN A 547 1.66 -15.98 21.86
CA GLN A 547 1.39 -15.53 23.21
C GLN A 547 2.16 -16.39 24.20
N LYS A 548 2.74 -15.74 25.21
CA LYS A 548 3.38 -16.40 26.33
C LYS A 548 2.96 -15.71 27.62
N HIS A 549 2.69 -16.52 28.63
CA HIS A 549 2.49 -16.06 29.98
C HIS A 549 3.32 -16.96 30.89
N ASP A 550 4.07 -16.34 31.79
CA ASP A 550 4.89 -17.04 32.77
C ASP A 550 4.76 -16.35 34.13
N GLY A 551 5.18 -17.04 35.17
CA GLY A 551 5.23 -16.46 36.50
C GLY A 551 5.27 -17.50 37.60
N ILE A 552 6.03 -17.20 38.63
CA ILE A 552 6.13 -18.01 39.84
C ILE A 552 6.11 -17.13 41.08
N VAL A 553 5.36 -17.58 42.08
CA VAL A 553 5.46 -17.05 43.44
C VAL A 553 6.07 -18.11 44.34
N VAL A 554 7.14 -17.76 45.04
CA VAL A 554 7.77 -18.59 46.06
C VAL A 554 7.80 -17.83 47.37
N VAL A 555 7.18 -18.40 48.40
CA VAL A 555 7.15 -17.85 49.75
C VAL A 555 7.81 -18.82 50.72
N LEU A 556 8.96 -18.44 51.25
CA LEU A 556 9.69 -19.15 52.28
C LEU A 556 9.35 -18.52 53.63
N ALA A 557 8.35 -19.07 54.31
CA ALA A 557 7.84 -18.62 55.61
C ALA A 557 7.65 -19.84 56.55
N VAL A 558 7.09 -19.65 57.75
CA VAL A 558 6.77 -20.77 58.68
C VAL A 558 5.91 -21.84 58.00
N ILE A 559 5.03 -21.41 57.09
CA ILE A 559 4.32 -22.28 56.16
C ILE A 559 4.81 -21.92 54.76
N PRO A 560 5.74 -22.68 54.17
CA PRO A 560 6.22 -22.43 52.83
C PRO A 560 5.15 -22.81 51.80
N TYR A 561 5.04 -22.02 50.75
CA TYR A 561 4.21 -22.33 49.59
C TYR A 561 4.78 -21.72 48.32
N GLY A 562 4.35 -22.24 47.20
CA GLY A 562 4.60 -21.64 45.90
C GLY A 562 3.56 -22.10 44.90
N TYR A 563 3.36 -21.29 43.88
CA TYR A 563 2.41 -21.59 42.82
C TYR A 563 2.87 -20.93 41.52
N ALA A 564 2.52 -21.55 40.41
CA ALA A 564 2.65 -20.95 39.09
C ALA A 564 1.52 -19.92 38.90
N VAL A 565 1.84 -18.78 38.31
CA VAL A 565 0.88 -17.71 38.03
C VAL A 565 0.23 -17.98 36.68
N GLY A 566 -1.08 -18.18 36.68
CA GLY A 566 -1.86 -18.36 35.45
C GLY A 566 -2.21 -17.04 34.77
N ASN A 567 -2.57 -17.10 33.49
CA ASN A 567 -3.18 -15.98 32.78
C ASN A 567 -4.67 -15.89 33.12
N ILE A 568 -5.14 -14.69 33.50
CA ILE A 568 -6.57 -14.39 33.71
C ILE A 568 -7.24 -13.68 32.51
N GLY A 569 -6.47 -13.33 31.48
CA GLY A 569 -6.97 -12.68 30.27
C GLY A 569 -7.68 -13.64 29.31
N SER A 570 -8.48 -13.08 28.41
CA SER A 570 -9.20 -13.81 27.36
C SER A 570 -9.03 -13.11 26.03
N ASP A 571 -8.80 -13.86 24.96
CA ASP A 571 -8.60 -13.28 23.62
C ASP A 571 -9.90 -13.26 22.81
N SER A 572 -10.06 -12.22 21.99
CA SER A 572 -11.11 -12.10 20.99
C SER A 572 -10.51 -11.74 19.64
N ILE A 573 -10.51 -12.69 18.71
CA ILE A 573 -9.87 -12.54 17.40
C ILE A 573 -10.93 -12.72 16.33
N THR A 574 -11.16 -11.68 15.53
CA THR A 574 -12.15 -11.68 14.45
C THR A 574 -11.49 -11.37 13.12
N ALA A 575 -11.95 -12.05 12.07
CA ALA A 575 -11.49 -11.88 10.70
C ALA A 575 -12.70 -12.01 9.78
N ASP A 576 -13.32 -10.88 9.47
CA ASP A 576 -14.63 -10.82 8.83
C ASP A 576 -14.58 -10.08 7.49
N VAL A 577 -15.38 -10.57 6.54
CA VAL A 577 -15.77 -9.82 5.34
C VAL A 577 -17.27 -9.56 5.45
N ARG A 578 -17.67 -8.28 5.47
CA ARG A 578 -19.05 -7.83 5.60
C ARG A 578 -19.48 -7.13 4.31
N LEU A 579 -20.63 -7.55 3.79
CA LEU A 579 -21.23 -7.01 2.57
C LEU A 579 -22.63 -6.50 2.91
N GLY A 580 -22.86 -5.21 2.70
CA GLY A 580 -24.15 -4.57 2.84
C GLY A 580 -25.14 -5.06 1.78
N SER A 581 -26.44 -4.97 2.08
CA SER A 581 -27.51 -5.47 1.21
C SER A 581 -27.63 -4.75 -0.13
N GLN A 582 -27.06 -3.55 -0.26
CA GLN A 582 -27.05 -2.75 -1.48
C GLN A 582 -25.70 -2.79 -2.23
N ALA A 583 -24.67 -3.42 -1.65
CA ALA A 583 -23.36 -3.50 -2.28
C ALA A 583 -23.38 -4.47 -3.47
N ARG A 584 -22.77 -4.05 -4.58
CA ARG A 584 -22.65 -4.85 -5.81
C ARG A 584 -21.18 -5.17 -6.07
N LEU A 585 -20.86 -6.46 -6.15
CA LEU A 585 -19.52 -6.96 -6.42
C LEU A 585 -19.56 -7.87 -7.64
N GLN A 586 -18.72 -7.61 -8.65
CA GLN A 586 -18.65 -8.39 -9.89
C GLN A 586 -17.19 -8.64 -10.30
N ALA A 587 -16.85 -9.91 -10.47
CA ALA A 587 -15.58 -10.36 -11.03
C ALA A 587 -15.79 -10.93 -12.44
N GLY A 588 -14.74 -10.96 -13.24
CA GLY A 588 -14.81 -11.45 -14.62
C GLY A 588 -15.82 -10.67 -15.46
N VAL A 589 -16.04 -9.38 -15.15
CA VAL A 589 -16.85 -8.54 -16.04
C VAL A 589 -16.07 -8.44 -17.34
N ASN A 590 -16.52 -9.23 -18.30
CA ASN A 590 -16.03 -9.16 -19.65
C ASN A 590 -16.38 -7.75 -20.12
N TYR A 591 -15.38 -6.88 -20.13
CA TYR A 591 -15.44 -5.61 -20.84
C TYR A 591 -15.81 -6.00 -22.25
N GLN A 592 -17.08 -5.88 -22.64
CA GLN A 592 -17.56 -6.40 -23.91
C GLN A 592 -16.62 -5.91 -25.02
N THR A 593 -15.80 -6.83 -25.53
CA THR A 593 -14.89 -6.53 -26.62
C THR A 593 -15.74 -6.55 -27.88
N LEU A 594 -16.15 -5.38 -28.35
CA LEU A 594 -16.94 -5.25 -29.56
C LEU A 594 -16.01 -5.32 -30.75
N TYR A 595 -15.87 -6.49 -31.36
CA TYR A 595 -15.27 -6.60 -32.67
C TYR A 595 -16.42 -6.60 -33.69
N GLN A 596 -16.68 -5.45 -34.30
CA GLN A 596 -17.78 -5.29 -35.26
C GLN A 596 -17.22 -5.16 -36.67
N VAL A 597 -17.68 -6.05 -37.55
CA VAL A 597 -17.43 -6.00 -38.99
C VAL A 597 -18.78 -5.78 -39.66
N THR A 598 -18.88 -4.71 -40.44
CA THR A 598 -20.13 -4.36 -41.11
C THR A 598 -19.84 -3.86 -42.52
N TYR A 599 -20.81 -4.00 -43.41
CA TYR A 599 -20.77 -3.27 -44.67
C TYR A 599 -20.84 -1.77 -44.40
N ALA A 600 -20.14 -0.97 -45.21
CA ALA A 600 -20.06 0.47 -45.05
C ALA A 600 -21.45 1.14 -45.11
N GLU A 601 -22.37 0.58 -45.91
CA GLU A 601 -23.75 1.04 -46.03
C GLU A 601 -24.58 0.78 -44.76
N ASP A 602 -24.23 -0.27 -44.00
CA ASP A 602 -24.91 -0.68 -42.77
C ASP A 602 -24.25 -0.11 -41.50
N SER A 603 -23.13 0.61 -41.66
CA SER A 603 -22.40 1.23 -40.54
C SER A 603 -23.22 2.34 -39.89
N THR A 604 -23.39 2.26 -38.56
CA THR A 604 -24.01 3.32 -37.77
C THR A 604 -23.11 4.56 -37.63
N LEU A 605 -21.83 4.45 -37.99
CA LEU A 605 -20.85 5.53 -37.96
C LEU A 605 -20.76 6.21 -39.33
N THR A 606 -20.95 7.53 -39.35
CA THR A 606 -20.99 8.35 -40.58
C THR A 606 -19.63 8.84 -41.05
N ASN A 607 -18.57 8.71 -40.24
CA ASN A 607 -17.24 9.22 -40.57
C ASN A 607 -16.13 8.23 -40.20
N VAL A 608 -15.94 7.18 -40.97
CA VAL A 608 -14.90 6.16 -40.72
C VAL A 608 -13.48 6.72 -40.93
N GLY A 609 -13.31 7.66 -41.86
CA GLY A 609 -12.00 8.18 -42.28
C GLY A 609 -11.26 7.20 -43.21
N ASN A 610 -10.39 7.72 -44.08
CA ASN A 610 -9.62 6.89 -45.02
C ASN A 610 -8.47 6.10 -44.35
N THR A 611 -8.12 6.47 -43.11
CA THR A 611 -7.12 5.80 -42.29
C THR A 611 -7.76 5.43 -40.94
N PRO A 612 -7.38 4.31 -40.31
CA PRO A 612 -7.87 3.95 -38.99
C PRO A 612 -7.71 5.11 -38.00
N ARG A 613 -8.78 5.45 -37.30
CA ARG A 613 -8.81 6.52 -36.30
C ARG A 613 -9.41 6.03 -35.00
N ALA A 614 -9.13 6.71 -33.90
CA ALA A 614 -9.79 6.45 -32.62
C ALA A 614 -11.29 6.79 -32.68
N LEU A 615 -12.12 5.99 -32.01
CA LEU A 615 -13.52 6.34 -31.74
C LEU A 615 -13.62 7.53 -30.77
N THR A 616 -14.56 8.43 -31.02
CA THR A 616 -14.89 9.54 -30.13
C THR A 616 -15.75 9.07 -28.94
N ALA A 617 -15.83 9.85 -27.87
CA ALA A 617 -16.65 9.53 -26.70
C ALA A 617 -18.15 9.34 -27.03
N ALA A 618 -18.68 10.15 -27.95
CA ALA A 618 -20.06 10.05 -28.42
C ALA A 618 -20.31 8.73 -29.19
N GLU A 619 -19.37 8.33 -30.05
CA GLU A 619 -19.45 7.08 -30.81
C GLU A 619 -19.33 5.86 -29.91
N LYS A 620 -18.42 5.88 -28.94
CA LYS A 620 -18.32 4.83 -27.92
C LYS A 620 -19.65 4.67 -27.16
N THR A 621 -20.26 5.79 -26.77
CA THR A 621 -21.57 5.78 -26.09
C THR A 621 -22.68 5.18 -26.96
N ALA A 622 -22.73 5.54 -28.25
CA ALA A 622 -23.72 5.00 -29.20
C ALA A 622 -23.56 3.49 -29.45
N LEU A 623 -22.33 2.98 -29.35
CA LEU A 623 -22.01 1.55 -29.50
C LEU A 623 -22.07 0.77 -28.17
N GLY A 624 -22.48 1.40 -27.07
CA GLY A 624 -22.51 0.77 -25.74
C GLY A 624 -21.13 0.49 -25.13
N LEU A 625 -20.09 1.16 -25.63
CA LEU A 625 -18.70 1.02 -25.18
C LEU A 625 -18.37 2.02 -24.06
N ALA A 626 -17.49 1.62 -23.14
CA ALA A 626 -17.03 2.50 -22.08
C ALA A 626 -16.06 3.57 -22.61
N GLU A 627 -16.21 4.81 -22.14
CA GLU A 627 -15.41 5.97 -22.61
C GLU A 627 -13.89 5.74 -22.52
N GLY A 628 -13.45 5.05 -21.46
CA GLY A 628 -12.05 4.74 -21.18
C GLY A 628 -11.47 3.54 -21.95
N GLN A 629 -12.17 2.97 -22.93
CA GLN A 629 -11.65 1.89 -23.77
C GLN A 629 -11.11 2.44 -25.10
N ASP A 630 -9.90 2.02 -25.48
CA ASP A 630 -9.29 2.42 -26.75
C ASP A 630 -9.80 1.54 -27.90
N TYR A 631 -10.59 2.16 -28.78
CA TYR A 631 -11.12 1.55 -29.99
C TYR A 631 -10.74 2.36 -31.20
N THR A 632 -10.46 1.66 -32.29
CA THR A 632 -10.28 2.25 -33.61
C THR A 632 -11.41 1.84 -34.54
N VAL A 633 -11.76 2.76 -35.43
CA VAL A 633 -12.62 2.51 -36.58
C VAL A 633 -11.82 2.80 -37.84
N GLY A 634 -11.95 1.94 -38.83
CA GLY A 634 -11.33 2.09 -40.13
C GLY A 634 -11.99 1.18 -41.16
N TYR A 635 -11.67 1.41 -42.43
CA TYR A 635 -11.98 0.42 -43.45
C TYR A 635 -11.01 -0.75 -43.34
N TRP A 636 -11.51 -1.96 -43.61
CA TRP A 636 -10.65 -3.12 -43.78
C TRP A 636 -9.65 -2.89 -44.93
N ASP A 637 -8.40 -3.27 -44.72
CA ASP A 637 -7.35 -3.18 -45.73
C ASP A 637 -7.52 -4.27 -46.79
N SER A 638 -8.15 -3.91 -47.92
CA SER A 638 -8.40 -4.83 -49.02
C SER A 638 -7.13 -5.34 -49.71
N SER A 639 -5.96 -4.74 -49.46
CA SER A 639 -4.67 -5.28 -49.90
C SER A 639 -4.27 -6.57 -49.16
N ASN A 640 -4.98 -6.91 -48.09
CA ASN A 640 -4.81 -8.15 -47.34
C ASN A 640 -5.81 -9.24 -47.74
N LEU A 641 -6.55 -9.08 -48.84
CA LEU A 641 -7.42 -10.13 -49.38
C LEU A 641 -6.57 -11.36 -49.76
N ALA A 642 -6.85 -12.49 -49.11
CA ALA A 642 -6.15 -13.74 -49.36
C ALA A 642 -6.97 -14.68 -50.26
N LEU A 643 -6.29 -15.59 -50.95
CA LEU A 643 -6.90 -16.72 -51.65
C LEU A 643 -6.64 -18.01 -50.86
N ASP A 644 -7.66 -18.85 -50.71
CA ASP A 644 -7.48 -20.19 -50.14
C ASP A 644 -6.89 -21.12 -51.20
N LEU A 645 -5.61 -21.49 -51.04
CA LEU A 645 -4.89 -22.38 -51.95
C LEU A 645 -4.92 -23.82 -51.46
N LEU A 646 -5.09 -24.75 -52.41
CA LEU A 646 -4.94 -26.19 -52.21
C LEU A 646 -3.56 -26.66 -52.67
N TYR A 647 -3.07 -27.73 -52.05
CA TYR A 647 -1.86 -28.42 -52.50
C TYR A 647 -2.00 -28.81 -53.99
N GLY A 648 -1.06 -28.34 -54.81
CA GLY A 648 -1.03 -28.57 -56.26
C GLY A 648 -1.53 -27.39 -57.11
N ASP A 649 -2.15 -26.37 -56.51
CA ASP A 649 -2.54 -25.14 -57.23
C ASP A 649 -1.32 -24.43 -57.81
N ILE A 650 -1.50 -23.74 -58.93
CA ILE A 650 -0.42 -23.05 -59.62
C ILE A 650 -0.71 -21.56 -59.61
N VAL A 651 0.31 -20.76 -59.29
CA VAL A 651 0.26 -19.31 -59.35
C VAL A 651 1.31 -18.78 -60.32
N GLU A 652 0.89 -17.99 -61.29
CA GLU A 652 1.77 -17.19 -62.14
C GLU A 652 2.20 -15.94 -61.39
N PHE A 653 3.50 -15.72 -61.24
CA PHE A 653 3.99 -14.47 -60.67
C PHE A 653 4.01 -13.38 -61.74
N GLU A 654 2.95 -12.57 -61.80
CA GLU A 654 2.78 -11.52 -62.80
C GLU A 654 3.51 -10.23 -62.45
N ALA A 655 3.85 -9.45 -63.49
CA ALA A 655 4.57 -8.19 -63.36
C ALA A 655 3.86 -7.16 -62.47
N ALA A 656 2.52 -7.21 -62.41
CA ALA A 656 1.71 -6.32 -61.60
C ALA A 656 1.97 -6.45 -60.08
N SER A 657 2.46 -7.61 -59.61
CA SER A 657 2.76 -7.86 -58.20
C SER A 657 4.25 -7.77 -57.86
N ALA A 658 5.11 -7.38 -58.83
CA ALA A 658 6.57 -7.39 -58.70
C ALA A 658 7.11 -6.41 -57.65
N GLY A 659 6.33 -5.40 -57.26
CA GLY A 659 6.70 -4.43 -56.24
C GLY A 659 6.39 -4.86 -54.80
N THR A 660 5.59 -5.91 -54.60
CA THR A 660 5.06 -6.30 -53.28
C THR A 660 5.26 -7.78 -52.94
N ALA A 661 5.42 -8.65 -53.94
CA ALA A 661 5.76 -10.06 -53.78
C ALA A 661 7.19 -10.34 -54.25
N THR A 662 7.77 -11.44 -53.78
CA THR A 662 9.16 -11.84 -54.08
C THR A 662 9.16 -13.05 -55.00
N GLY A 663 9.87 -12.99 -56.13
CA GLY A 663 9.94 -14.08 -57.11
C GLY A 663 10.55 -13.66 -58.44
N THR A 664 10.42 -14.50 -59.47
CA THR A 664 10.83 -14.18 -60.85
C THR A 664 9.60 -13.97 -61.70
N VAL A 665 9.38 -12.74 -62.17
CA VAL A 665 8.19 -12.35 -62.95
C VAL A 665 8.04 -13.21 -64.22
N GLY A 666 6.81 -13.62 -64.52
CA GLY A 666 6.45 -14.50 -65.64
C GLY A 666 6.76 -15.98 -65.41
N GLN A 667 7.08 -16.39 -64.18
CA GLN A 667 7.25 -17.79 -63.80
C GLN A 667 6.01 -18.32 -63.10
N TYR A 668 5.73 -19.60 -63.32
CA TYR A 668 4.70 -20.35 -62.60
C TYR A 668 5.29 -21.06 -61.38
N TYR A 669 4.55 -21.02 -60.28
CA TYR A 669 4.89 -21.64 -59.01
C TYR A 669 3.74 -22.55 -58.57
N ARG A 670 4.03 -23.82 -58.32
CA ARG A 670 3.08 -24.75 -57.72
C ARG A 670 3.10 -24.59 -56.20
N PHE A 671 1.94 -24.41 -55.61
CA PHE A 671 1.73 -24.43 -54.18
C PHE A 671 1.88 -25.87 -53.66
N ILE A 672 2.82 -26.07 -52.75
CA ILE A 672 3.12 -27.34 -52.08
C ILE A 672 2.92 -27.25 -50.56
N GLY A 673 2.35 -26.14 -50.09
CA GLY A 673 1.99 -25.97 -48.69
C GLY A 673 0.89 -26.93 -48.25
N ASN A 674 0.93 -27.33 -46.97
CA ASN A 674 -0.02 -28.24 -46.35
C ASN A 674 -0.28 -29.57 -47.11
N PRO A 675 0.76 -30.43 -47.30
CA PRO A 675 0.65 -31.68 -48.05
C PRO A 675 -0.26 -32.74 -47.39
N ALA A 676 -0.66 -32.54 -46.13
CA ALA A 676 -1.56 -33.42 -45.39
C ALA A 676 -3.05 -33.22 -45.76
N GLY A 677 -3.37 -32.22 -46.59
CA GLY A 677 -4.74 -31.87 -47.02
C GLY A 677 -5.30 -30.66 -46.27
N GLY A 678 -6.18 -29.90 -46.95
CA GLY A 678 -6.80 -28.66 -46.48
C GLY A 678 -6.31 -27.42 -47.25
N THR A 679 -7.04 -26.32 -47.13
CA THR A 679 -6.66 -25.04 -47.74
C THR A 679 -5.71 -24.24 -46.86
N LEU A 680 -4.84 -23.44 -47.47
CA LEU A 680 -4.08 -22.40 -46.78
C LEU A 680 -4.34 -21.05 -47.45
N SER A 681 -4.76 -20.07 -46.66
CA SER A 681 -5.02 -18.72 -47.15
C SER A 681 -3.70 -17.97 -47.39
N VAL A 682 -3.48 -17.53 -48.63
CA VAL A 682 -2.27 -16.81 -49.04
C VAL A 682 -2.62 -15.53 -49.77
N ILE A 683 -2.00 -14.41 -49.38
CA ILE A 683 -2.12 -13.13 -50.09
C ILE A 683 -1.17 -13.17 -51.29
N LEU A 684 -1.69 -13.57 -52.47
CA LEU A 684 -0.88 -13.82 -53.67
C LEU A 684 -0.03 -12.61 -54.11
N SER A 685 -0.53 -11.39 -53.90
CA SER A 685 0.16 -10.15 -54.28
C SER A 685 1.33 -9.79 -53.35
N LYS A 686 1.45 -10.42 -52.18
CA LYS A 686 2.50 -10.22 -51.18
C LYS A 686 3.30 -11.49 -50.87
N ALA A 687 3.03 -12.59 -51.56
CA ALA A 687 3.64 -13.88 -51.30
C ALA A 687 5.14 -13.90 -51.64
N ASP A 688 5.91 -14.68 -50.88
CA ASP A 688 7.29 -15.02 -51.21
C ASP A 688 7.33 -16.34 -51.99
N TYR A 689 7.39 -16.26 -53.32
CA TYR A 689 7.46 -17.42 -54.22
C TYR A 689 8.84 -18.11 -54.21
N THR A 690 9.82 -17.58 -53.48
CA THR A 690 11.12 -18.23 -53.30
C THR A 690 11.12 -19.22 -52.14
N ASP A 691 10.12 -19.15 -51.26
CA ASP A 691 9.95 -20.09 -50.15
C ASP A 691 9.66 -21.50 -50.68
N ARG A 692 10.67 -22.37 -50.60
CA ARG A 692 10.60 -23.76 -51.08
C ARG A 692 9.79 -24.68 -50.18
N THR A 693 9.33 -24.20 -49.03
CA THR A 693 8.39 -24.95 -48.18
C THR A 693 6.94 -24.80 -48.64
N LEU A 694 6.63 -23.69 -49.34
CA LEU A 694 5.30 -23.38 -49.86
C LEU A 694 5.22 -23.45 -51.39
N TRP A 695 6.32 -23.24 -52.11
CA TRP A 695 6.33 -23.07 -53.55
C TRP A 695 7.39 -23.91 -54.27
N GLN A 696 6.95 -24.66 -55.28
CA GLN A 696 7.79 -25.35 -56.24
C GLN A 696 7.80 -24.58 -57.58
N PRO A 697 8.97 -24.17 -58.11
CA PRO A 697 9.03 -23.43 -59.37
C PRO A 697 8.79 -24.39 -60.56
N LEU A 698 7.99 -23.97 -61.53
CA LEU A 698 7.63 -24.78 -62.70
C LEU A 698 8.23 -24.28 -64.03
N GLY A 699 8.73 -23.05 -64.09
CA GLY A 699 9.24 -22.45 -65.33
C GLY A 699 8.36 -21.30 -65.84
N SER A 700 8.75 -20.68 -66.96
CA SER A 700 8.00 -19.60 -67.62
C SER A 700 6.88 -20.09 -68.55
N THR A 701 6.70 -21.41 -68.65
CA THR A 701 5.69 -22.07 -69.48
C THR A 701 5.26 -23.36 -68.79
N LEU A 702 3.95 -23.59 -68.70
CA LEU A 702 3.41 -24.85 -68.20
C LEU A 702 3.41 -25.90 -69.31
N THR A 703 3.84 -27.13 -68.99
CA THR A 703 3.61 -28.29 -69.87
C THR A 703 2.13 -28.69 -69.83
N GLU A 704 1.62 -29.33 -70.89
CA GLU A 704 0.21 -29.81 -70.93
C GLU A 704 -0.14 -30.70 -69.73
N ALA A 705 0.80 -31.55 -69.28
CA ALA A 705 0.63 -32.39 -68.11
C ALA A 705 0.61 -31.60 -66.78
N GLN A 706 1.33 -30.48 -66.68
CA GLN A 706 1.33 -29.63 -65.48
C GLN A 706 0.07 -28.77 -65.40
N GLY A 707 -0.42 -28.25 -66.53
CA GLY A 707 -1.68 -27.50 -66.60
C GLY A 707 -2.90 -28.37 -66.31
N ALA A 708 -2.93 -29.60 -66.85
CA ALA A 708 -4.04 -30.54 -66.62
C ALA A 708 -4.08 -31.12 -65.19
N ALA A 709 -2.96 -31.10 -64.46
CA ALA A 709 -2.85 -31.62 -63.09
C ALA A 709 -3.00 -30.53 -62.00
N ALA A 710 -3.17 -29.25 -62.37
CA ALA A 710 -3.38 -28.16 -61.43
C ALA A 710 -4.81 -28.19 -60.87
N GLY A 711 -4.97 -27.92 -59.56
CA GLY A 711 -6.29 -27.72 -58.94
C GLY A 711 -6.95 -26.42 -59.40
N GLY A 712 -6.14 -25.38 -59.60
CA GLY A 712 -6.45 -24.14 -60.30
C GLY A 712 -5.17 -23.44 -60.77
N VAL A 713 -5.28 -22.57 -61.78
CA VAL A 713 -4.18 -21.70 -62.24
C VAL A 713 -4.60 -20.25 -62.00
N TYR A 714 -3.90 -19.57 -61.12
CA TYR A 714 -4.19 -18.19 -60.73
C TYR A 714 -3.03 -17.27 -61.10
N GLY A 715 -3.33 -16.02 -61.40
CA GLY A 715 -2.31 -14.97 -61.46
C GLY A 715 -2.07 -14.39 -60.06
N SER A 716 -0.84 -13.96 -59.76
CA SER A 716 -0.51 -13.28 -58.50
C SER A 716 -1.26 -11.96 -58.32
N ASN A 717 -1.86 -11.41 -59.39
CA ASN A 717 -2.72 -10.24 -59.36
C ASN A 717 -4.23 -10.56 -59.44
N SER A 718 -4.63 -11.84 -59.48
CA SER A 718 -6.01 -12.25 -59.84
C SER A 718 -7.09 -11.69 -58.92
N LEU A 719 -6.73 -11.35 -57.68
CA LEU A 719 -7.64 -10.75 -56.71
C LEU A 719 -7.68 -9.21 -56.76
N THR A 720 -6.93 -8.55 -57.64
CA THR A 720 -6.81 -7.09 -57.67
C THR A 720 -8.15 -6.40 -57.93
N GLN A 721 -8.95 -6.91 -58.87
CA GLN A 721 -10.27 -6.32 -59.16
C GLN A 721 -11.25 -6.50 -58.01
N LEU A 722 -11.22 -7.65 -57.35
CA LEU A 722 -12.08 -7.92 -56.19
C LEU A 722 -11.64 -7.11 -54.96
N ALA A 723 -10.33 -7.00 -54.73
CA ALA A 723 -9.77 -6.13 -53.69
C ALA A 723 -10.11 -4.65 -53.93
N ALA A 724 -10.11 -4.21 -55.19
CA ALA A 724 -10.56 -2.86 -55.55
C ALA A 724 -12.07 -2.68 -55.34
N ALA A 725 -12.89 -3.69 -55.66
CA ALA A 725 -14.33 -3.66 -55.45
C ALA A 725 -14.71 -3.66 -53.95
N LEU A 726 -13.91 -4.31 -53.10
CA LEU A 726 -14.10 -4.35 -51.65
C LEU A 726 -13.44 -3.18 -50.91
N ALA A 727 -12.68 -2.33 -51.61
CA ALA A 727 -12.06 -1.16 -51.02
C ALA A 727 -13.13 -0.24 -50.44
N GLN A 728 -12.97 0.13 -49.16
CA GLN A 728 -13.91 0.95 -48.40
C GLN A 728 -15.34 0.39 -48.28
N GLN A 729 -15.55 -0.90 -48.60
CA GLN A 729 -16.87 -1.54 -48.46
C GLN A 729 -17.08 -2.20 -47.09
N ILE A 730 -16.00 -2.49 -46.37
CA ILE A 730 -16.05 -3.17 -45.07
C ILE A 730 -15.49 -2.24 -44.02
N VAL A 731 -16.29 -1.95 -43.00
CA VAL A 731 -15.91 -1.14 -41.84
C VAL A 731 -15.60 -2.08 -40.68
N VAL A 732 -14.46 -1.85 -40.03
CA VAL A 732 -13.99 -2.62 -38.89
C VAL A 732 -13.89 -1.68 -37.69
N ILE A 733 -14.63 -2.03 -36.63
CA ILE A 733 -14.50 -1.42 -35.31
C ILE A 733 -13.84 -2.46 -34.40
N ARG A 734 -12.68 -2.10 -33.84
CA ARG A 734 -11.86 -3.02 -33.05
C ARG A 734 -11.09 -2.31 -31.92
N PRO A 735 -10.64 -3.02 -30.88
CA PRO A 735 -9.70 -2.48 -29.92
C PRO A 735 -8.40 -2.01 -30.58
N ALA A 736 -7.84 -0.89 -30.12
CA ALA A 736 -6.68 -0.25 -30.75
C ALA A 736 -5.40 -1.13 -30.83
N GLY A 737 -5.31 -2.18 -30.00
CA GLY A 737 -4.19 -3.12 -29.98
C GLY A 737 -4.47 -4.50 -30.60
N SER A 738 -5.60 -4.69 -31.28
CA SER A 738 -5.95 -5.96 -31.94
C SER A 738 -5.58 -5.95 -33.42
N ASP A 739 -5.24 -7.10 -34.00
CA ASP A 739 -4.98 -7.25 -35.44
C ASP A 739 -6.26 -7.03 -36.28
N ASP A 740 -6.06 -6.71 -37.56
CA ASP A 740 -7.20 -6.51 -38.48
C ASP A 740 -7.76 -7.87 -38.90
N ILE A 741 -8.96 -7.90 -39.47
CA ILE A 741 -9.54 -9.16 -39.93
C ILE A 741 -8.82 -9.68 -41.17
N GLY A 742 -8.63 -11.00 -41.22
CA GLY A 742 -8.30 -11.70 -42.46
C GLY A 742 -9.58 -12.00 -43.23
N VAL A 743 -9.66 -11.55 -44.48
CA VAL A 743 -10.73 -11.96 -45.41
C VAL A 743 -10.08 -12.84 -46.47
N THR A 744 -10.64 -14.02 -46.65
CA THR A 744 -10.16 -15.00 -47.62
C THR A 744 -11.26 -15.26 -48.65
N VAL A 745 -10.87 -15.42 -49.90
CA VAL A 745 -11.75 -15.93 -50.94
C VAL A 745 -11.62 -17.44 -50.93
N GLY A 746 -12.59 -18.11 -50.32
CA GLY A 746 -12.78 -19.55 -50.49
C GLY A 746 -13.61 -19.78 -51.74
N GLU A 747 -13.06 -20.45 -52.75
CA GLU A 747 -13.85 -20.81 -53.91
C GLU A 747 -14.99 -21.74 -53.47
N LEU A 748 -16.22 -21.43 -53.87
CA LEU A 748 -17.31 -22.41 -53.89
C LEU A 748 -16.89 -23.71 -54.62
N GLY A 749 -15.88 -23.61 -55.50
CA GLY A 749 -15.15 -24.71 -56.15
C GLY A 749 -14.37 -25.62 -55.19
N THR A 750 -13.83 -25.15 -54.06
CA THR A 750 -13.08 -25.99 -53.10
C THR A 750 -14.00 -26.98 -52.38
N VAL A 751 -15.22 -26.55 -52.05
CA VAL A 751 -16.26 -27.40 -51.45
C VAL A 751 -16.74 -28.43 -52.48
N LEU A 752 -17.01 -27.99 -53.72
CA LEU A 752 -17.44 -28.87 -54.81
C LEU A 752 -16.35 -29.87 -55.25
N TYR A 753 -15.06 -29.49 -55.21
CA TYR A 753 -13.93 -30.36 -55.54
C TYR A 753 -13.66 -31.39 -54.43
N SER A 754 -13.80 -31.00 -53.15
CA SER A 754 -13.74 -31.96 -52.03
C SER A 754 -14.88 -32.98 -52.11
N GLN A 755 -16.09 -32.54 -52.45
CA GLN A 755 -17.26 -33.40 -52.65
C GLN A 755 -17.08 -34.30 -53.88
N TYR A 756 -16.51 -33.80 -54.98
CA TYR A 756 -16.19 -34.59 -56.17
C TYR A 756 -15.23 -35.75 -55.85
N ARG A 757 -14.15 -35.49 -55.10
CA ARG A 757 -13.19 -36.52 -54.67
C ARG A 757 -13.80 -37.52 -53.69
N THR A 758 -14.60 -37.07 -52.74
CA THR A 758 -15.29 -37.94 -51.78
C THR A 758 -16.27 -38.87 -52.49
N VAL A 759 -17.02 -38.37 -53.49
CA VAL A 759 -17.94 -39.18 -54.29
C VAL A 759 -17.20 -40.21 -55.15
N GLN A 760 -16.02 -39.87 -55.71
CA GLN A 760 -15.18 -40.86 -56.40
C GLN A 760 -14.61 -41.94 -55.47
N GLU A 761 -14.16 -41.57 -54.27
CA GLU A 761 -13.72 -42.53 -53.25
C GLU A 761 -14.89 -43.41 -52.77
N TRP A 762 -16.11 -42.87 -52.68
CA TRP A 762 -17.31 -43.65 -52.39
C TRP A 762 -17.69 -44.60 -53.52
N MET A 763 -17.53 -44.21 -54.79
CA MET A 763 -17.70 -45.11 -55.94
C MET A 763 -16.68 -46.26 -55.93
N ALA A 764 -15.43 -45.99 -55.56
CA ALA A 764 -14.40 -47.02 -55.44
C ALA A 764 -14.70 -47.99 -54.29
N ASN A 765 -15.09 -47.46 -53.12
CA ASN A 765 -15.36 -48.24 -51.92
C ASN A 765 -16.71 -49.01 -51.95
N HIS A 766 -17.68 -48.56 -52.75
CA HIS A 766 -19.00 -49.20 -52.91
C HIS A 766 -19.19 -49.85 -54.28
N SER A 767 -18.09 -50.17 -54.98
CA SER A 767 -18.07 -50.69 -56.36
C SER A 767 -18.85 -52.00 -56.58
N THR A 768 -19.20 -52.74 -55.53
CA THR A 768 -20.01 -53.98 -55.59
C THR A 768 -21.52 -53.75 -55.43
N ASN A 769 -21.96 -52.51 -55.15
CA ASN A 769 -23.37 -52.14 -55.03
C ASN A 769 -23.80 -51.24 -56.20
N ALA A 770 -24.41 -51.85 -57.22
CA ALA A 770 -24.82 -51.17 -58.45
C ALA A 770 -25.77 -49.99 -58.23
N GLU A 771 -26.62 -50.02 -57.20
CA GLU A 771 -27.58 -48.94 -56.92
C GLU A 771 -26.89 -47.73 -56.26
N ALA A 772 -25.91 -47.97 -55.38
CA ALA A 772 -25.14 -46.91 -54.75
C ALA A 772 -24.24 -46.19 -55.79
N VAL A 773 -23.58 -46.94 -56.67
CA VAL A 773 -22.73 -46.39 -57.73
C VAL A 773 -23.53 -45.51 -58.70
N ALA A 774 -24.73 -45.93 -59.09
CA ALA A 774 -25.60 -45.13 -59.98
C ALA A 774 -26.05 -43.81 -59.34
N ARG A 775 -26.35 -43.81 -58.02
CA ARG A 775 -26.69 -42.57 -57.28
C ARG A 775 -25.49 -41.64 -57.16
N TYR A 776 -24.30 -42.18 -56.90
CA TYR A 776 -23.07 -41.40 -56.84
C TYR A 776 -22.68 -40.82 -58.21
N GLN A 777 -22.92 -41.53 -59.31
CA GLN A 777 -22.73 -41.00 -60.66
C GLN A 777 -23.67 -39.83 -60.97
N ALA A 778 -24.95 -39.91 -60.60
CA ALA A 778 -25.88 -38.80 -60.78
C ALA A 778 -25.50 -37.56 -59.95
N GLN A 779 -25.00 -37.76 -58.72
CA GLN A 779 -24.47 -36.66 -57.89
C GLN A 779 -23.20 -36.05 -58.49
N LEU A 780 -22.30 -36.87 -59.04
CA LEU A 780 -21.10 -36.42 -59.73
C LEU A 780 -21.45 -35.55 -60.95
N GLU A 781 -22.44 -35.97 -61.73
CA GLU A 781 -22.91 -35.28 -62.93
C GLU A 781 -23.57 -33.93 -62.58
N GLN A 782 -24.30 -33.86 -61.48
CA GLN A 782 -24.88 -32.62 -60.97
C GLN A 782 -23.81 -31.63 -60.50
N ILE A 783 -22.75 -32.12 -59.85
CA ILE A 783 -21.58 -31.31 -59.47
C ILE A 783 -20.85 -30.79 -60.72
N MET A 784 -20.71 -31.62 -61.76
CA MET A 784 -20.11 -31.21 -63.04
C MET A 784 -20.93 -30.15 -63.79
N VAL A 785 -22.27 -30.24 -63.76
CA VAL A 785 -23.16 -29.22 -64.35
C VAL A 785 -23.05 -27.89 -63.61
N GLN A 786 -22.94 -27.91 -62.28
CA GLN A 786 -22.75 -26.69 -61.48
C GLN A 786 -21.37 -26.05 -61.72
N LEU A 787 -20.32 -26.86 -61.90
CA LEU A 787 -18.99 -26.38 -62.30
C LEU A 787 -19.03 -25.68 -63.68
N GLY A 788 -19.74 -26.27 -64.66
CA GLY A 788 -19.90 -25.69 -65.99
C GLY A 788 -20.70 -24.38 -66.02
N GLN A 789 -21.72 -24.23 -65.17
CA GLN A 789 -22.52 -23.00 -65.07
C GLN A 789 -21.75 -21.82 -64.45
N LEU A 790 -20.71 -22.11 -63.68
CA LEU A 790 -19.84 -21.11 -63.05
C LEU A 790 -18.61 -20.76 -63.92
N GLY A 791 -18.50 -21.31 -65.13
CA GLY A 791 -17.40 -21.04 -66.05
C GLY A 791 -16.07 -21.70 -65.68
N LEU A 792 -16.08 -22.70 -64.79
CA LEU A 792 -14.89 -23.41 -64.33
C LEU A 792 -14.73 -24.76 -65.07
N PRO A 793 -13.56 -25.09 -65.64
CA PRO A 793 -13.35 -26.35 -66.35
C PRO A 793 -13.31 -27.55 -65.39
N ALA A 794 -14.00 -28.63 -65.74
CA ALA A 794 -13.99 -29.87 -64.95
C ALA A 794 -12.62 -30.57 -65.04
N PRO A 795 -12.10 -31.12 -63.93
CA PRO A 795 -10.81 -31.82 -63.93
C PRO A 795 -10.89 -33.11 -64.79
N GLY A 796 -10.13 -33.15 -65.89
CA GLY A 796 -9.92 -34.35 -66.73
C GLY A 796 -10.50 -34.34 -68.14
N SER A 797 -11.11 -33.26 -68.64
CA SER A 797 -11.54 -33.19 -70.04
C SER A 797 -10.36 -32.89 -70.97
N ALA A 798 -9.77 -33.93 -71.56
CA ALA A 798 -8.88 -33.78 -72.71
C ALA A 798 -9.66 -33.12 -73.86
N SER A 799 -9.06 -32.12 -74.49
CA SER A 799 -9.60 -31.41 -75.64
C SER A 799 -9.84 -32.36 -76.82
N ALA A 800 -11.09 -32.74 -77.03
CA ALA A 800 -11.51 -33.34 -78.28
C ALA A 800 -11.55 -32.26 -79.36
N SER A 801 -10.44 -32.16 -80.09
CA SER A 801 -10.32 -31.82 -81.52
C SER A 801 -11.62 -31.39 -82.23
N SER A 802 -11.65 -30.12 -82.65
CA SER A 802 -12.56 -29.60 -83.68
C SER A 802 -12.44 -30.35 -85.02
N ILE A 803 -13.57 -30.72 -85.62
CA ILE A 803 -13.76 -30.88 -87.08
C ILE A 803 -15.14 -30.25 -87.44
N PRO A 804 -15.29 -29.57 -88.60
CA PRO A 804 -16.08 -28.33 -88.73
C PRO A 804 -17.43 -28.46 -89.48
N ASP A 805 -18.16 -27.34 -89.45
CA ASP A 805 -19.22 -26.79 -90.32
C ASP A 805 -20.54 -27.54 -90.54
N ALA A 806 -21.62 -26.90 -90.10
CA ALA A 806 -22.70 -26.36 -90.95
C ALA A 806 -23.44 -25.22 -90.21
#